data_AF-A0A0E2Z249-F1
#
_entry.id   AF-A0A0E2Z249-F1
#
_cell.length_a   1.000
_cell.length_b   1.000
_cell.length_c   1.000
_cell.angle_alpha   90.00
_cell.angle_beta   90.00
_cell.angle_gamma   90.00
#
_symmetry.space_group_name_H-M   'P 1'
#
loop_
_entity.id
_entity.type
_entity.pdbx_description
1 polymer ?
#
loop_
_entity_poly.entity_id
_entity_poly.type
_entity_poly.pdbx_seq_one_letter_code
_entity_poly.pdbx_strand_id
1 'polypeptide(L)'
;MIFRPGILLDDRDAAQILKALLARRLGYVPEWEPQGPGLALAEVFARYLQTIIQRLNQAPDKNKLAFLDLLGLQLIPARAARTPIVFRLAENAPDGRLPAGTRVAAPPPPEQTDQIIFETERSIGLMTARLKEVVSLWPGRDQYIDHSAAFIAGRPLQPFKKRQLENTPHILYLAHDTLLALAGKSLLNVTFELTNTSSERLDIVWEYWDGEVWREFLAMRPACDEEEAHKLDSTDGLQYSGRFRLQADCAETKKTMVNGVDAFWIRGQLAEPLPLDPEQILPEVESIQIGAEIASTSPIEVTIEEAIDIEKAIKKVIESKKVIESPATGGLILDKAFSDATDIDVTKPFFPLGLQPQPGSVFYFTNAEVFSKPGARVRLYIGKTVTPSDQLVTNSTSDGLRMTTDTNNSQLPHEVSWEYWNGRKWEVLITYSNDPNGSSALSKSPQDFSDSGFIDLIIPTDMAPTTINEEEGLWMRVRLLSGGYGFKSSISTGDSLTEFPFIITQPPALSNFLLSYTWQYGPFHPEYVVTYNNFQYEDHTEEAKWPGQTFQLFKPVTDITPSFYLGFDKKLPVDRLGILFDILEQPTEAQGPALLWEYWDGIAWQALSAEDGTQNLRVPGLVSFIGPQDSQALARFAAPLHWLRARLKEDGPPGEPVIQSVFPNAVWATQQQTIVDEPMGASTGQLHQIFSFRQIPVLAGQQIEVRELAGARANVEWRLIAREILGREERALSEVESMLALEGAQTDIEKNNLRLRRDRRKQVTEVWVRWQEQQHLLFSKPSDRHYVVDRGQGQLLFGDGVRGKIPPSGAAILARQYRSGGGRRGNLPAQTIKQVVGPIGGVEEAFNPLPSEGGADRESLENFAFRGPQTLRHRGRSIGLKDYETLAYEASAAVAFARAIPTHNPSGRSIPGWVTLLIIPQSQEPRPWPSFGLRERVRKYIEARAPADLAAAHQIYVTGPDYLPIGVTATIVPIDPAEAGAIEQRAQEALEDFLHPLRGGPERRGWALGRDVFVSDVAAVMERIPGVDYVEELGLLLRGGLQGERIRVAEDRIVVAGEIQLKLKAGERQRYASTIAKPR
;
A
#
# COMPACT_ATOMS: atom_id res chain seq x y z
N MET A 1 -42.10 -2.34 -11.79
CA MET A 1 -43.00 -3.51 -11.86
C MET A 1 -44.43 -3.02 -12.03
N ILE A 2 -45.17 -3.34 -13.09
CA ILE A 2 -46.55 -2.86 -13.23
C ILE A 2 -47.46 -3.63 -12.26
N PHE A 3 -47.80 -3.02 -11.12
CA PHE A 3 -48.88 -3.48 -10.26
C PHE A 3 -50.18 -3.33 -11.06
N ARG A 4 -50.70 -4.45 -11.57
CA ARG A 4 -52.14 -4.48 -11.84
C ARG A 4 -52.81 -4.44 -10.47
N PRO A 5 -53.80 -3.55 -10.24
CA PRO A 5 -54.61 -3.64 -9.03
C PRO A 5 -55.09 -5.08 -8.90
N GLY A 6 -55.06 -5.62 -7.67
CA GLY A 6 -55.58 -6.95 -7.38
C GLY A 6 -56.97 -7.11 -8.00
N ILE A 7 -57.30 -8.32 -8.46
CA ILE A 7 -58.61 -8.58 -9.07
C ILE A 7 -59.68 -8.22 -8.04
N LEU A 8 -60.38 -7.10 -8.27
CA LEU A 8 -61.53 -6.72 -7.46
C LEU A 8 -62.68 -7.63 -7.86
N LEU A 9 -63.22 -8.37 -6.89
CA LEU A 9 -64.41 -9.19 -7.09
C LEU A 9 -65.66 -8.31 -7.20
N ASP A 10 -65.65 -7.14 -6.55
CA ASP A 10 -66.73 -6.16 -6.55
C ASP A 10 -66.14 -4.75 -6.33
N ASP A 11 -66.28 -3.86 -7.31
CA ASP A 11 -65.70 -2.50 -7.30
C ASP A 11 -66.63 -1.44 -6.71
N ARG A 12 -67.82 -1.84 -6.22
CA ARG A 12 -68.84 -0.89 -5.77
C ARG A 12 -68.45 -0.17 -4.48
N ASP A 13 -68.56 1.15 -4.50
CA ASP A 13 -68.45 2.00 -3.31
C ASP A 13 -69.81 2.22 -2.61
N ALA A 14 -69.81 2.84 -1.42
CA ALA A 14 -71.03 3.08 -0.66
C ALA A 14 -72.05 3.94 -1.44
N ALA A 15 -71.62 4.87 -2.29
CA ALA A 15 -72.53 5.71 -3.07
C ALA A 15 -73.25 4.91 -4.16
N GLN A 16 -72.52 4.03 -4.86
CA GLN A 16 -73.06 3.12 -5.85
C GLN A 16 -74.00 2.09 -5.22
N ILE A 17 -73.68 1.58 -4.02
CA ILE A 17 -74.54 0.66 -3.26
C ILE A 17 -75.83 1.37 -2.82
N LEU A 18 -75.73 2.57 -2.27
CA LEU A 18 -76.89 3.38 -1.87
C LEU A 18 -77.80 3.67 -3.06
N LYS A 19 -77.22 4.08 -4.19
CA LYS A 19 -77.97 4.31 -5.44
C LYS A 19 -78.71 3.05 -5.89
N ALA A 20 -78.08 1.88 -5.81
CA ALA A 20 -78.70 0.61 -6.15
C ALA A 20 -79.82 0.19 -5.18
N LEU A 21 -79.66 0.46 -3.88
CA LEU A 21 -80.69 0.23 -2.86
C LEU A 21 -81.91 1.12 -3.10
N LEU A 22 -81.68 2.41 -3.32
CA LEU A 22 -82.74 3.38 -3.60
C LEU A 22 -83.49 3.08 -4.91
N ALA A 23 -82.80 2.59 -5.94
CA ALA A 23 -83.42 2.18 -7.20
C ALA A 23 -84.35 0.96 -7.03
N ARG A 24 -84.02 0.04 -6.12
CA ARG A 24 -84.81 -1.18 -5.88
C ARG A 24 -85.94 -0.98 -4.87
N ARG A 25 -85.93 0.12 -4.10
CA ARG A 25 -86.88 0.36 -2.99
C ARG A 25 -88.34 0.18 -3.40
N LEU A 26 -88.74 0.66 -4.58
CA LEU A 26 -90.12 0.63 -5.06
C LEU A 26 -90.67 -0.79 -5.25
N GLY A 27 -89.81 -1.77 -5.47
CA GLY A 27 -90.22 -3.17 -5.63
C GLY A 27 -90.43 -3.92 -4.30
N TYR A 28 -89.94 -3.39 -3.18
CA TYR A 28 -90.02 -4.04 -1.86
C TYR A 28 -90.84 -3.23 -0.86
N VAL A 29 -90.74 -1.91 -0.91
CA VAL A 29 -91.35 -0.96 0.05
C VAL A 29 -91.80 0.29 -0.71
N PRO A 30 -92.85 0.20 -1.56
CA PRO A 30 -93.29 1.31 -2.40
C PRO A 30 -93.76 2.55 -1.62
N GLU A 31 -94.26 2.36 -0.40
CA GLU A 31 -94.70 3.41 0.52
C GLU A 31 -93.57 4.17 1.22
N TRP A 32 -92.34 3.66 1.21
CA TRP A 32 -91.22 4.30 1.90
C TRP A 32 -90.65 5.45 1.05
N GLU A 33 -90.63 6.69 1.54
CA GLU A 33 -89.90 7.82 0.93
C GLU A 33 -88.46 7.92 1.46
N PRO A 34 -87.45 8.19 0.60
CA PRO A 34 -86.04 8.05 0.95
C PRO A 34 -85.54 9.34 1.64
N GLN A 35 -86.13 9.65 2.79
CA GLN A 35 -85.84 10.84 3.58
C GLN A 35 -85.74 10.49 5.08
N GLY A 36 -85.13 11.39 5.85
CA GLY A 36 -85.03 11.27 7.31
C GLY A 36 -84.28 10.00 7.76
N PRO A 37 -84.71 9.36 8.86
CA PRO A 37 -84.02 8.21 9.45
C PRO A 37 -83.86 7.01 8.50
N GLY A 38 -84.81 6.79 7.58
CA GLY A 38 -84.74 5.68 6.63
C GLY A 38 -83.58 5.84 5.64
N LEU A 39 -83.34 7.05 5.13
CA LEU A 39 -82.20 7.34 4.27
C LEU A 39 -80.89 7.18 5.02
N ALA A 40 -80.80 7.69 6.26
CA ALA A 40 -79.62 7.54 7.10
C ALA A 40 -79.28 6.06 7.38
N LEU A 41 -80.28 5.22 7.63
CA LEU A 41 -80.08 3.77 7.79
C LEU A 41 -79.59 3.12 6.48
N ALA A 42 -80.11 3.53 5.33
CA ALA A 42 -79.64 3.05 4.03
C ALA A 42 -78.19 3.45 3.75
N GLU A 43 -77.79 4.66 4.12
CA GLU A 43 -76.40 5.14 4.03
C GLU A 43 -75.45 4.36 4.95
N VAL A 44 -75.85 4.12 6.20
CA VAL A 44 -75.09 3.28 7.15
C VAL A 44 -74.95 1.86 6.62
N PHE A 45 -76.03 1.28 6.09
CA PHE A 45 -76.02 -0.05 5.52
C PHE A 45 -75.13 -0.13 4.26
N ALA A 46 -75.16 0.90 3.41
CA ALA A 46 -74.29 0.97 2.24
C ALA A 46 -72.80 1.06 2.63
N ARG A 47 -72.44 1.83 3.66
CA ARG A 47 -71.08 1.85 4.22
C ARG A 47 -70.68 0.50 4.82
N TYR A 48 -71.58 -0.15 5.55
CA TYR A 48 -71.33 -1.48 6.11
C TYR A 48 -71.07 -2.53 5.01
N LEU A 49 -71.89 -2.52 3.95
CA LEU A 49 -71.68 -3.37 2.78
C LEU A 49 -70.36 -3.06 2.07
N GLN A 50 -69.97 -1.79 1.94
CA GLN A 50 -68.66 -1.43 1.38
C GLN A 50 -67.52 -2.04 2.20
N THR A 51 -67.59 -2.05 3.53
CA THR A 51 -66.58 -2.72 4.38
C THR A 51 -66.55 -4.24 4.15
N ILE A 52 -67.70 -4.88 3.95
CA ILE A 52 -67.76 -6.31 3.60
C ILE A 52 -67.12 -6.56 2.22
N ILE A 53 -67.45 -5.73 1.23
CA ILE A 53 -66.86 -5.79 -0.13
C ILE A 53 -65.34 -5.60 -0.07
N GLN A 54 -64.85 -4.64 0.71
CA GLN A 54 -63.42 -4.43 0.91
C GLN A 54 -62.72 -5.69 1.47
N ARG A 55 -63.35 -6.41 2.41
CA ARG A 55 -62.83 -7.71 2.90
C ARG A 55 -62.94 -8.81 1.85
N LEU A 56 -64.03 -8.86 1.09
CA LEU A 56 -64.23 -9.83 0.01
C LEU A 56 -63.15 -9.66 -1.08
N ASN A 57 -62.81 -8.42 -1.43
CA ASN A 57 -61.78 -8.10 -2.39
C ASN A 57 -60.35 -8.50 -1.95
N GLN A 58 -60.14 -8.85 -0.67
CA GLN A 58 -58.87 -9.43 -0.20
C GLN A 58 -58.80 -10.95 -0.38
N ALA A 59 -59.93 -11.61 -0.67
CA ALA A 59 -59.99 -13.08 -0.79
C ALA A 59 -59.12 -13.65 -1.93
N PRO A 60 -59.03 -13.04 -3.13
CA PRO A 60 -58.17 -13.53 -4.19
C PRO A 60 -56.69 -13.60 -3.79
N ASP A 61 -56.17 -12.56 -3.15
CA ASP A 61 -54.77 -12.52 -2.70
C ASP A 61 -54.51 -13.52 -1.57
N LYS A 62 -55.44 -13.62 -0.60
CA LYS A 62 -55.37 -14.63 0.46
C LYS A 62 -55.35 -16.05 -0.12
N ASN A 63 -56.24 -16.35 -1.06
CA ASN A 63 -56.32 -17.67 -1.71
C ASN A 63 -55.08 -17.97 -2.55
N LYS A 64 -54.53 -16.96 -3.24
CA LYS A 64 -53.28 -17.09 -3.98
C LYS A 64 -52.12 -17.45 -3.04
N LEU A 65 -51.96 -16.75 -1.92
CA LEU A 65 -50.91 -17.06 -0.94
C LEU A 65 -51.08 -18.46 -0.35
N ALA A 66 -52.31 -18.84 0.02
CA ALA A 66 -52.61 -20.18 0.54
C ALA A 66 -52.33 -21.30 -0.49
N PHE A 67 -52.58 -21.03 -1.78
CA PHE A 67 -52.26 -21.98 -2.85
C PHE A 67 -50.76 -22.13 -3.05
N LEU A 68 -49.99 -21.03 -3.01
CA LEU A 68 -48.52 -21.09 -3.10
C LEU A 68 -47.91 -21.86 -1.91
N ASP A 69 -48.43 -21.64 -0.71
CA ASP A 69 -48.04 -22.39 0.50
C ASP A 69 -48.37 -23.89 0.39
N LEU A 70 -49.56 -24.23 -0.13
CA LEU A 70 -49.95 -25.62 -0.41
C LEU A 70 -49.02 -26.31 -1.41
N LEU A 71 -48.47 -25.56 -2.37
CA LEU A 71 -47.46 -26.05 -3.32
C LEU A 71 -46.05 -26.12 -2.71
N GLY A 72 -45.87 -25.78 -1.43
CA GLY A 72 -44.60 -25.86 -0.72
C GLY A 72 -43.68 -24.66 -0.97
N LEU A 73 -44.18 -23.55 -1.54
CA LEU A 73 -43.38 -22.35 -1.72
C LEU A 73 -43.32 -21.57 -0.41
N GLN A 74 -42.10 -21.24 0.03
CA GLN A 74 -41.86 -20.50 1.26
C GLN A 74 -41.30 -19.10 0.98
N LEU A 75 -41.51 -18.20 1.94
CA LEU A 75 -40.84 -16.91 1.99
C LEU A 75 -39.32 -17.12 2.10
N ILE A 76 -38.54 -16.31 1.40
CA ILE A 76 -37.09 -16.27 1.62
C ILE A 76 -36.85 -15.77 3.06
N PRO A 77 -36.16 -16.55 3.92
CA PRO A 77 -35.95 -16.17 5.31
C PRO A 77 -35.02 -14.97 5.42
N ALA A 78 -35.06 -14.30 6.58
CA ALA A 78 -34.06 -13.28 6.92
C ALA A 78 -32.65 -13.90 6.91
N ARG A 79 -31.67 -13.11 6.48
CA ARG A 79 -30.27 -13.52 6.39
C ARG A 79 -29.38 -12.58 7.17
N ALA A 80 -28.39 -13.17 7.82
CA ALA A 80 -27.34 -12.45 8.51
C ALA A 80 -26.38 -11.74 7.56
N ALA A 81 -25.99 -10.54 7.95
CA ALA A 81 -24.86 -9.85 7.35
C ALA A 81 -23.55 -10.49 7.80
N ARG A 82 -22.48 -10.29 7.05
CA ARG A 82 -21.16 -10.85 7.31
C ARG A 82 -20.09 -9.81 7.02
N THR A 83 -19.03 -9.80 7.81
CA THR A 83 -17.92 -8.84 7.68
C THR A 83 -16.64 -9.42 8.29
N PRO A 84 -15.44 -9.02 7.82
CA PRO A 84 -14.22 -9.38 8.53
C PRO A 84 -14.06 -8.47 9.76
N ILE A 85 -13.65 -9.06 10.88
CA ILE A 85 -13.29 -8.34 12.10
C ILE A 85 -11.79 -8.54 12.32
N VAL A 86 -11.09 -7.43 12.55
CA VAL A 86 -9.67 -7.38 12.89
C VAL A 86 -9.55 -7.17 14.39
N PHE A 87 -8.67 -7.96 15.01
CA PHE A 87 -8.35 -7.87 16.44
C PHE A 87 -6.93 -7.33 16.61
N ARG A 88 -6.78 -6.17 17.23
CA ARG A 88 -5.48 -5.60 17.58
C ARG A 88 -5.10 -6.04 18.99
N LEU A 89 -3.90 -6.61 19.13
CA LEU A 89 -3.34 -6.96 20.41
C LEU A 89 -2.58 -5.76 21.01
N ALA A 90 -2.58 -5.66 22.34
CA ALA A 90 -1.74 -4.69 23.05
C ALA A 90 -0.25 -4.99 22.82
N GLU A 91 0.60 -3.96 22.87
CA GLU A 91 2.02 -4.03 22.48
C GLU A 91 2.85 -5.14 23.15
N ASN A 92 2.54 -5.46 24.42
CA ASN A 92 3.24 -6.49 25.20
C ASN A 92 2.36 -7.72 25.49
N ALA A 93 1.24 -7.89 24.79
CA ALA A 93 0.44 -9.10 24.90
C ALA A 93 1.24 -10.30 24.34
N PRO A 94 1.08 -11.51 24.90
CA PRO A 94 1.54 -12.72 24.24
C PRO A 94 0.63 -13.07 23.06
N ASP A 95 1.07 -14.00 22.20
CA ASP A 95 0.18 -14.60 21.22
C ASP A 95 -1.05 -15.19 21.91
N GLY A 96 -2.21 -15.03 21.28
CA GLY A 96 -3.50 -15.36 21.85
C GLY A 96 -4.30 -16.33 20.98
N ARG A 97 -5.48 -16.72 21.47
CA ARG A 97 -6.42 -17.50 20.68
C ARG A 97 -7.81 -16.93 20.83
N LEU A 98 -8.49 -16.76 19.69
CA LEU A 98 -9.84 -16.29 19.59
C LEU A 98 -10.77 -17.49 19.33
N PRO A 99 -11.71 -17.84 20.24
CA PRO A 99 -12.69 -18.89 19.99
C PRO A 99 -13.68 -18.52 18.87
N ALA A 100 -14.23 -19.53 18.20
CA ALA A 100 -15.43 -19.35 17.38
C ALA A 100 -16.62 -18.96 18.27
N GLY A 101 -17.55 -18.16 17.74
CA GLY A 101 -18.69 -17.65 18.49
C GLY A 101 -18.33 -16.49 19.44
N THR A 102 -17.10 -15.97 19.36
CA THR A 102 -16.72 -14.74 20.07
C THR A 102 -17.62 -13.60 19.60
N ARG A 103 -18.16 -12.85 20.55
CA ARG A 103 -19.11 -11.77 20.28
C ARG A 103 -18.42 -10.42 20.18
N VAL A 104 -18.75 -9.68 19.13
CA VAL A 104 -18.44 -8.26 18.99
C VAL A 104 -19.73 -7.50 18.71
N ALA A 105 -19.78 -6.21 19.08
CA ALA A 105 -20.98 -5.42 19.03
C ALA A 105 -20.75 -4.04 18.40
N ALA A 106 -21.77 -3.59 17.69
CA ALA A 106 -21.96 -2.21 17.27
C ALA A 106 -22.98 -1.52 18.19
N PRO A 107 -22.91 -0.17 18.31
CA PRO A 107 -23.89 0.59 19.07
C PRO A 107 -25.31 0.37 18.52
N PRO A 108 -26.33 0.51 19.37
CA PRO A 108 -27.72 0.35 18.93
C PRO A 108 -28.11 1.45 17.93
N PRO A 109 -28.99 1.16 16.96
CA PRO A 109 -29.60 2.18 16.11
C PRO A 109 -30.35 3.25 16.93
N PRO A 110 -30.55 4.48 16.41
CA PRO A 110 -31.21 5.58 17.15
C PRO A 110 -32.60 5.26 17.72
N GLU A 111 -33.30 4.29 17.13
CA GLU A 111 -34.66 3.88 17.52
C GLU A 111 -34.71 2.60 18.35
N GLN A 112 -33.57 1.98 18.66
CA GLN A 112 -33.48 0.71 19.40
C GLN A 112 -32.54 0.83 20.59
N THR A 113 -32.73 -0.02 21.59
CA THR A 113 -31.85 -0.10 22.77
C THR A 113 -30.83 -1.23 22.66
N ASP A 114 -31.11 -2.23 21.83
CA ASP A 114 -30.32 -3.45 21.75
C ASP A 114 -29.13 -3.28 20.80
N GLN A 115 -27.95 -3.67 21.28
CA GLN A 115 -26.74 -3.70 20.48
C GLN A 115 -26.85 -4.69 19.32
N ILE A 116 -26.19 -4.40 18.21
CA ILE A 116 -26.11 -5.31 17.06
C ILE A 116 -24.91 -6.22 17.26
N ILE A 117 -25.18 -7.49 17.58
CA ILE A 117 -24.15 -8.50 17.87
C ILE A 117 -23.74 -9.23 16.59
N PHE A 118 -22.43 -9.45 16.46
CA PHE A 118 -21.79 -10.35 15.50
C PHE A 118 -21.03 -11.44 16.26
N GLU A 119 -21.01 -12.64 15.70
CA GLU A 119 -20.28 -13.79 16.24
C GLU A 119 -19.22 -14.25 15.23
N THR A 120 -17.99 -14.49 15.70
CA THR A 120 -16.91 -15.03 14.86
C THR A 120 -17.25 -16.43 14.35
N GLU A 121 -16.96 -16.71 13.08
CA GLU A 121 -17.36 -17.98 12.45
C GLU A 121 -16.42 -19.15 12.77
N ARG A 122 -15.16 -18.84 13.04
CA ARG A 122 -14.09 -19.81 13.27
C ARG A 122 -13.20 -19.32 14.41
N SER A 123 -12.51 -20.27 15.02
CA SER A 123 -11.42 -19.95 15.93
C SER A 123 -10.17 -19.61 15.15
N ILE A 124 -9.42 -18.59 15.58
CA ILE A 124 -8.12 -18.22 15.02
C ILE A 124 -7.09 -17.99 16.14
N GLY A 125 -5.82 -18.17 15.81
CA GLY A 125 -4.72 -17.60 16.59
C GLY A 125 -4.65 -16.10 16.38
N LEU A 126 -4.21 -15.38 17.42
CA LEU A 126 -3.90 -13.96 17.37
C LEU A 126 -2.37 -13.82 17.48
N MET A 127 -1.75 -13.28 16.44
CA MET A 127 -0.31 -13.09 16.37
C MET A 127 0.09 -11.71 16.89
N THR A 128 1.18 -11.66 17.65
CA THR A 128 1.84 -10.43 18.09
C THR A 128 2.87 -9.92 17.08
N ALA A 129 3.24 -10.77 16.12
CA ALA A 129 4.09 -10.42 14.99
C ALA A 129 3.45 -9.28 14.18
N ARG A 130 4.23 -8.23 13.92
CA ARG A 130 3.81 -7.06 13.14
C ARG A 130 4.35 -7.20 11.73
N LEU A 131 3.51 -6.91 10.75
CA LEU A 131 3.94 -6.76 9.35
C LEU A 131 4.81 -5.49 9.26
N LYS A 132 6.08 -5.65 8.92
CA LYS A 132 7.08 -4.59 8.91
C LYS A 132 7.44 -4.16 7.49
N GLU A 133 7.63 -5.15 6.61
CA GLU A 133 8.06 -4.92 5.23
C GLU A 133 7.10 -5.59 4.24
N VAL A 134 6.87 -4.92 3.11
CA VAL A 134 6.03 -5.40 2.02
C VAL A 134 6.71 -5.08 0.70
N VAL A 135 7.06 -6.10 -0.08
CA VAL A 135 7.87 -5.92 -1.30
C VAL A 135 7.27 -6.71 -2.47
N SER A 136 7.27 -6.14 -3.66
CA SER A 136 6.95 -6.84 -4.91
C SER A 136 8.21 -7.02 -5.71
N LEU A 137 8.45 -8.24 -6.21
CA LEU A 137 9.58 -8.56 -7.08
C LEU A 137 9.08 -9.17 -8.39
N TRP A 138 9.54 -8.65 -9.52
CA TRP A 138 9.27 -9.20 -10.85
C TRP A 138 10.58 -9.65 -11.49
N PRO A 139 10.97 -10.93 -11.31
CA PRO A 139 12.23 -11.46 -11.83
C PRO A 139 12.35 -11.29 -13.34
N GLY A 140 11.28 -11.58 -14.08
CA GLY A 140 11.11 -11.37 -15.54
C GLY A 140 11.58 -10.03 -16.10
N ARG A 141 11.72 -9.02 -15.25
CA ARG A 141 12.15 -7.66 -15.61
C ARG A 141 13.35 -7.18 -14.80
N ASP A 142 13.84 -8.03 -13.91
CA ASP A 142 14.81 -7.71 -12.86
C ASP A 142 14.49 -6.38 -12.15
N GLN A 143 13.25 -6.30 -11.68
CA GLN A 143 12.68 -5.09 -11.09
C GLN A 143 11.85 -5.40 -9.86
N TYR A 144 11.82 -4.47 -8.91
CA TYR A 144 11.09 -4.60 -7.65
C TYR A 144 10.40 -3.28 -7.25
N ILE A 145 9.56 -3.35 -6.22
CA ILE A 145 8.94 -2.20 -5.55
C ILE A 145 8.94 -2.48 -4.06
N ASP A 146 9.52 -1.58 -3.26
CA ASP A 146 9.32 -1.56 -1.82
C ASP A 146 8.04 -0.78 -1.46
N HIS A 147 7.04 -1.50 -0.94
CA HIS A 147 5.76 -0.93 -0.51
C HIS A 147 5.73 -0.59 0.98
N SER A 148 6.83 -0.82 1.73
CA SER A 148 6.85 -0.73 3.20
C SER A 148 6.49 0.67 3.70
N ALA A 149 7.04 1.72 3.10
CA ALA A 149 6.70 3.11 3.44
C ALA A 149 5.23 3.44 3.11
N ALA A 150 4.72 2.94 1.99
CA ALA A 150 3.31 3.12 1.61
C ALA A 150 2.37 2.40 2.58
N PHE A 151 2.70 1.17 2.97
CA PHE A 151 1.96 0.38 3.95
C PHE A 151 1.91 1.08 5.33
N ILE A 152 3.06 1.53 5.85
CA ILE A 152 3.14 2.26 7.13
C ILE A 152 2.32 3.55 7.08
N ALA A 153 2.32 4.24 5.93
CA ALA A 153 1.53 5.45 5.72
C ALA A 153 0.03 5.19 5.43
N GLY A 154 -0.42 3.92 5.41
CA GLY A 154 -1.80 3.56 5.09
C GLY A 154 -2.22 3.89 3.65
N ARG A 155 -1.27 3.96 2.71
CA ARG A 155 -1.52 4.22 1.29
C ARG A 155 -1.75 2.91 0.53
N PRO A 156 -2.55 2.92 -0.56
CA PRO A 156 -2.73 1.74 -1.38
C PRO A 156 -1.41 1.22 -1.97
N LEU A 157 -1.25 -0.09 -1.94
CA LEU A 157 -0.16 -0.81 -2.58
C LEU A 157 -0.59 -1.19 -3.99
N GLN A 158 0.30 -1.00 -4.97
CA GLN A 158 0.07 -1.40 -6.35
C GLN A 158 1.15 -2.39 -6.78
N PRO A 159 1.06 -3.66 -6.32
CA PRO A 159 2.01 -4.69 -6.71
C PRO A 159 2.20 -4.74 -8.23
N PHE A 160 3.45 -4.79 -8.66
CA PHE A 160 3.85 -4.98 -10.07
C PHE A 160 3.42 -3.88 -11.05
N LYS A 161 2.99 -2.71 -10.55
CA LYS A 161 2.63 -1.58 -11.41
C LYS A 161 3.85 -1.12 -12.20
N LYS A 162 3.83 -1.30 -13.52
CA LYS A 162 5.04 -1.19 -14.37
C LYS A 162 5.78 0.14 -14.28
N ARG A 163 5.06 1.25 -14.07
CA ARG A 163 5.65 2.60 -13.99
C ARG A 163 6.27 2.94 -12.63
N GLN A 164 6.08 2.09 -11.62
CA GLN A 164 6.61 2.26 -10.27
C GLN A 164 7.70 1.24 -9.95
N LEU A 165 8.01 0.35 -10.89
CA LEU A 165 9.10 -0.62 -10.76
C LEU A 165 10.45 0.09 -10.82
N GLU A 166 11.32 -0.27 -9.88
CA GLU A 166 12.72 0.12 -9.82
C GLU A 166 13.59 -1.09 -10.18
N ASN A 167 14.77 -0.86 -10.76
CA ASN A 167 15.69 -1.96 -11.09
C ASN A 167 16.17 -2.64 -9.82
N THR A 168 16.31 -3.96 -9.84
CA THR A 168 16.92 -4.70 -8.74
C THR A 168 18.34 -4.15 -8.52
N PRO A 169 18.74 -3.88 -7.27
CA PRO A 169 20.10 -3.43 -6.98
C PRO A 169 21.10 -4.58 -7.20
N HIS A 170 22.04 -4.34 -8.12
CA HIS A 170 23.23 -5.15 -8.38
C HIS A 170 24.45 -4.25 -8.24
N ILE A 171 25.16 -4.38 -7.11
CA ILE A 171 26.19 -3.42 -6.72
C ILE A 171 27.48 -4.13 -6.32
N LEU A 172 28.61 -3.65 -6.83
CA LEU A 172 29.94 -3.97 -6.33
C LEU A 172 30.41 -2.83 -5.44
N TYR A 173 30.94 -3.13 -4.27
CA TYR A 173 31.60 -2.19 -3.36
C TYR A 173 33.08 -2.54 -3.24
N LEU A 174 33.94 -1.52 -3.37
CA LEU A 174 35.39 -1.64 -3.20
C LEU A 174 35.84 -0.64 -2.14
N ALA A 175 36.62 -1.09 -1.17
CA ALA A 175 37.25 -0.22 -0.17
C ALA A 175 38.77 -0.28 -0.24
N HIS A 176 39.39 0.87 0.01
CA HIS A 176 40.82 1.00 0.25
C HIS A 176 41.11 2.35 0.90
N ASP A 177 41.68 2.33 2.10
CA ASP A 177 41.75 3.52 2.95
C ASP A 177 42.65 4.65 2.41
N THR A 178 43.71 4.33 1.67
CA THR A 178 44.58 5.35 1.05
C THR A 178 44.12 5.79 -0.34
N LEU A 179 43.86 4.86 -1.26
CA LEU A 179 43.52 5.18 -2.65
C LEU A 179 42.16 5.87 -2.79
N LEU A 180 41.21 5.57 -1.90
CA LEU A 180 39.84 6.08 -1.97
C LEU A 180 39.56 7.23 -0.98
N ALA A 181 40.57 7.70 -0.25
CA ALA A 181 40.54 8.98 0.47
C ALA A 181 40.75 10.15 -0.51
N LEU A 182 39.81 10.31 -1.44
CA LEU A 182 39.87 11.26 -2.54
C LEU A 182 39.68 12.68 -2.04
N ALA A 183 40.58 13.57 -2.45
CA ALA A 183 40.54 15.00 -2.20
C ALA A 183 40.91 15.74 -3.50
N GLY A 184 40.06 16.68 -3.92
CA GLY A 184 40.26 17.49 -5.12
C GLY A 184 40.14 16.67 -6.42
N LYS A 185 40.95 17.02 -7.42
CA LYS A 185 40.95 16.30 -8.69
C LYS A 185 41.54 14.90 -8.52
N SER A 186 40.79 13.89 -8.93
CA SER A 186 41.10 12.49 -8.70
C SER A 186 40.95 11.68 -9.99
N LEU A 187 41.94 10.83 -10.28
CA LEU A 187 41.90 9.85 -11.37
C LEU A 187 42.28 8.48 -10.83
N LEU A 188 41.32 7.55 -10.86
CA LEU A 188 41.45 6.19 -10.37
C LEU A 188 41.35 5.21 -11.54
N ASN A 189 42.13 4.14 -11.49
CA ASN A 189 41.99 2.98 -12.35
C ASN A 189 41.48 1.80 -11.52
N VAL A 190 40.40 1.17 -11.94
CA VAL A 190 39.89 -0.10 -11.40
C VAL A 190 40.06 -1.17 -12.47
N THR A 191 41.03 -2.06 -12.29
CA THR A 191 41.37 -3.13 -13.22
C THR A 191 40.70 -4.43 -12.82
N PHE A 192 40.08 -5.10 -13.79
CA PHE A 192 39.46 -6.40 -13.66
C PHE A 192 40.20 -7.41 -14.53
N GLU A 193 40.59 -8.53 -13.94
CA GLU A 193 40.95 -9.75 -14.67
C GLU A 193 39.78 -10.72 -14.60
N LEU A 194 39.32 -11.19 -15.76
CA LEU A 194 38.14 -12.04 -15.91
C LEU A 194 38.55 -13.43 -16.41
N THR A 195 38.02 -14.46 -15.76
CA THR A 195 38.12 -15.84 -16.27
C THR A 195 37.05 -16.10 -17.33
N ASN A 196 35.83 -15.60 -17.11
CA ASN A 196 34.76 -15.57 -18.09
C ASN A 196 34.34 -14.13 -18.33
N THR A 197 34.29 -13.72 -19.59
CA THR A 197 33.84 -12.38 -19.98
C THR A 197 32.32 -12.34 -20.10
N SER A 198 31.73 -11.15 -19.92
CA SER A 198 30.31 -11.00 -20.21
C SER A 198 30.05 -11.14 -21.71
N SER A 199 28.93 -11.76 -22.09
CA SER A 199 28.52 -11.87 -23.49
C SER A 199 27.91 -10.58 -24.04
N GLU A 200 27.47 -9.67 -23.15
CA GLU A 200 26.91 -8.37 -23.49
C GLU A 200 27.53 -7.30 -22.60
N ARG A 201 27.51 -6.05 -23.06
CA ARG A 201 28.00 -4.89 -22.31
C ARG A 201 27.13 -4.64 -21.07
N LEU A 202 27.76 -4.54 -19.89
CA LEU A 202 27.08 -4.13 -18.66
C LEU A 202 27.27 -2.63 -18.40
N ASP A 203 26.17 -1.88 -18.31
CA ASP A 203 26.19 -0.46 -17.96
C ASP A 203 26.34 -0.26 -16.45
N ILE A 204 27.55 0.07 -16.02
CA ILE A 204 27.92 0.24 -14.60
C ILE A 204 28.14 1.73 -14.30
N VAL A 205 27.33 2.27 -13.39
CA VAL A 205 27.53 3.60 -12.81
C VAL A 205 28.45 3.48 -11.62
N TRP A 206 29.57 4.20 -11.66
CA TRP A 206 30.53 4.24 -10.57
C TRP A 206 30.31 5.47 -9.70
N GLU A 207 30.28 5.27 -8.39
CA GLU A 207 30.03 6.32 -7.40
C GLU A 207 31.01 6.23 -6.23
N TYR A 208 31.23 7.35 -5.54
CA TYR A 208 31.97 7.43 -4.28
C TYR A 208 31.12 8.08 -3.19
N TRP A 209 31.37 7.76 -1.93
CA TRP A 209 30.65 8.37 -0.80
C TRP A 209 31.33 9.67 -0.35
N ASP A 210 30.59 10.78 -0.34
CA ASP A 210 31.11 12.11 0.05
C ASP A 210 30.86 12.48 1.53
N GLY A 211 30.14 11.62 2.27
CA GLY A 211 29.68 11.91 3.64
C GLY A 211 28.17 12.07 3.77
N GLU A 212 27.48 12.39 2.68
CA GLU A 212 26.05 12.66 2.66
C GLU A 212 25.32 11.80 1.61
N VAL A 213 25.90 11.65 0.42
CA VAL A 213 25.33 10.91 -0.72
C VAL A 213 26.40 10.15 -1.49
N TRP A 214 25.98 9.13 -2.24
CA TRP A 214 26.81 8.53 -3.28
C TRP A 214 26.83 9.48 -4.48
N ARG A 215 28.02 9.95 -4.87
CA ARG A 215 28.23 10.83 -6.03
C ARG A 215 28.83 10.05 -7.18
N GLU A 216 28.24 10.22 -8.35
CA GLU A 216 28.77 9.66 -9.60
C GLU A 216 30.15 10.25 -9.93
N PHE A 217 31.07 9.40 -10.39
CA PHE A 217 32.25 9.86 -11.12
C PHE A 217 31.80 10.50 -12.45
N LEU A 218 32.65 11.36 -13.04
CA LEU A 218 32.34 12.00 -14.32
C LEU A 218 31.98 10.94 -15.37
N ALA A 219 30.90 11.22 -16.10
CA ALA A 219 30.26 10.25 -16.99
C ALA A 219 31.29 9.59 -17.92
N MET A 220 31.42 8.26 -17.81
CA MET A 220 32.37 7.48 -18.61
C MET A 220 31.99 7.35 -20.09
N ARG A 221 30.90 8.02 -20.52
CA ARG A 221 30.42 8.01 -21.91
C ARG A 221 30.31 9.43 -22.46
N PRO A 222 31.25 9.89 -23.29
CA PRO A 222 30.97 11.00 -24.20
C PRO A 222 29.92 10.53 -25.21
N ALA A 223 28.81 11.26 -25.34
CA ALA A 223 27.65 10.83 -26.13
C ALA A 223 27.92 10.63 -27.64
N CYS A 224 29.12 10.91 -28.14
CA CYS A 224 29.45 10.92 -29.57
C CYS A 224 30.88 10.49 -29.96
N ASP A 225 31.69 9.88 -29.07
CA ASP A 225 33.09 9.48 -29.38
C ASP A 225 33.44 8.10 -28.78
N GLU A 226 33.43 7.06 -29.62
CA GLU A 226 33.74 5.67 -29.22
C GLU A 226 35.21 5.48 -28.81
N GLU A 227 36.14 6.28 -29.35
CA GLU A 227 37.57 6.16 -29.05
C GLU A 227 37.89 6.73 -27.67
N GLU A 228 37.25 7.85 -27.29
CA GLU A 228 37.33 8.39 -25.93
C GLU A 228 36.61 7.51 -24.91
N ALA A 229 35.48 6.88 -25.27
CA ALA A 229 34.79 5.92 -24.39
C ALA A 229 35.68 4.70 -24.05
N HIS A 230 36.36 4.11 -25.03
CA HIS A 230 37.28 2.98 -24.81
C HIS A 230 38.52 3.36 -23.98
N LYS A 231 38.91 4.64 -23.96
CA LYS A 231 39.98 5.14 -23.07
C LYS A 231 39.54 5.21 -21.60
N LEU A 232 38.24 5.38 -21.36
CA LEU A 232 37.64 5.46 -20.01
C LEU A 232 37.21 4.08 -19.50
N ASP A 233 36.75 3.19 -20.36
CA ASP A 233 36.42 1.81 -20.03
C ASP A 233 37.00 0.86 -21.10
N SER A 234 38.13 0.24 -20.79
CA SER A 234 38.73 -0.76 -21.68
C SER A 234 38.19 -2.17 -21.46
N THR A 235 37.28 -2.36 -20.50
CA THR A 235 36.56 -3.62 -20.30
C THR A 235 35.35 -3.74 -21.23
N ASP A 236 34.91 -2.61 -21.79
CA ASP A 236 33.65 -2.44 -22.51
C ASP A 236 32.46 -3.07 -21.75
N GLY A 237 32.24 -2.60 -20.52
CA GLY A 237 31.23 -3.14 -19.62
C GLY A 237 31.46 -4.60 -19.23
N LEU A 238 32.72 -4.97 -18.94
CA LEU A 238 33.17 -6.32 -18.55
C LEU A 238 33.02 -7.40 -19.64
N GLN A 239 32.97 -7.01 -20.92
CA GLN A 239 33.12 -7.94 -22.05
C GLN A 239 34.58 -8.37 -22.27
N TYR A 240 35.53 -7.70 -21.63
CA TYR A 240 36.97 -8.02 -21.67
C TYR A 240 37.62 -7.76 -20.30
N SER A 241 38.72 -8.46 -19.99
CA SER A 241 39.66 -7.99 -18.95
C SER A 241 40.16 -6.60 -19.34
N GLY A 242 40.33 -5.72 -18.36
CA GLY A 242 40.68 -4.33 -18.64
C GLY A 242 40.52 -3.43 -17.43
N ARG A 243 40.41 -2.12 -17.66
CA ARG A 243 40.27 -1.13 -16.58
C ARG A 243 39.16 -0.13 -16.85
N PHE A 244 38.49 0.26 -15.78
CA PHE A 244 37.71 1.50 -15.71
C PHE A 244 38.62 2.62 -15.20
N ARG A 245 38.56 3.79 -15.85
CA ARG A 245 39.27 5.01 -15.47
C ARG A 245 38.25 6.01 -14.94
N LEU A 246 38.15 6.09 -13.61
CA LEU A 246 37.18 6.91 -12.89
C LEU A 246 37.77 8.30 -12.60
N GLN A 247 37.10 9.36 -13.03
CA GLN A 247 37.54 10.74 -12.85
C GLN A 247 36.55 11.53 -11.98
N ALA A 248 37.07 12.32 -11.04
CA ALA A 248 36.30 13.33 -10.31
C ALA A 248 37.09 14.65 -10.27
N ASP A 249 36.44 15.79 -10.53
CA ASP A 249 37.14 17.08 -10.57
C ASP A 249 37.34 17.69 -9.17
N CYS A 250 36.44 17.41 -8.23
CA CYS A 250 36.49 17.92 -6.86
C CYS A 250 35.89 16.89 -5.87
N ALA A 251 36.52 15.72 -5.74
CA ALA A 251 36.09 14.71 -4.78
C ALA A 251 36.46 15.11 -3.34
N GLU A 252 35.58 14.83 -2.39
CA GLU A 252 35.87 14.88 -0.95
C GLU A 252 35.20 13.64 -0.34
N THR A 253 35.91 12.52 -0.29
CA THR A 253 35.32 11.29 0.25
C THR A 253 35.35 11.26 1.77
N LYS A 254 34.40 10.53 2.36
CA LYS A 254 34.39 10.22 3.79
C LYS A 254 34.21 8.72 3.99
N LYS A 255 34.55 8.26 5.20
CA LYS A 255 34.28 6.86 5.57
C LYS A 255 32.78 6.63 5.74
N THR A 256 32.33 5.43 5.36
CA THR A 256 30.96 4.96 5.59
C THR A 256 30.95 3.47 5.88
N MET A 257 29.86 3.00 6.49
CA MET A 257 29.69 1.60 6.86
C MET A 257 29.01 0.82 5.73
N VAL A 258 29.72 -0.16 5.16
CA VAL A 258 29.16 -1.14 4.22
C VAL A 258 29.42 -2.53 4.77
N ASN A 259 28.37 -3.36 4.87
CA ASN A 259 28.44 -4.71 5.43
C ASN A 259 29.20 -4.82 6.77
N GLY A 260 29.06 -3.82 7.64
CA GLY A 260 29.70 -3.76 8.96
C GLY A 260 31.15 -3.26 8.99
N VAL A 261 31.70 -2.80 7.86
CA VAL A 261 33.08 -2.30 7.73
C VAL A 261 33.07 -0.80 7.46
N ASP A 262 33.79 -0.02 8.28
CA ASP A 262 33.95 1.44 8.16
C ASP A 262 35.24 1.79 7.41
N ALA A 263 35.11 2.23 6.16
CA ALA A 263 36.23 2.50 5.26
C ALA A 263 35.85 3.56 4.21
N PHE A 264 36.83 3.98 3.40
CA PHE A 264 36.55 4.75 2.18
C PHE A 264 36.08 3.81 1.08
N TRP A 265 34.86 4.02 0.59
CA TRP A 265 34.21 3.14 -0.39
C TRP A 265 33.95 3.85 -1.72
N ILE A 266 34.12 3.09 -2.79
CA ILE A 266 33.46 3.34 -4.08
C ILE A 266 32.51 2.18 -4.37
N ARG A 267 31.51 2.42 -5.22
CA ARG A 267 30.60 1.37 -5.67
C ARG A 267 30.34 1.44 -7.18
N GLY A 268 30.19 0.28 -7.82
CA GLY A 268 29.73 0.14 -9.18
C GLY A 268 28.35 -0.51 -9.19
N GLN A 269 27.33 0.22 -9.63
CA GLN A 269 25.93 -0.24 -9.68
C GLN A 269 25.47 -0.39 -11.13
N LEU A 270 24.76 -1.49 -11.45
CA LEU A 270 24.13 -1.63 -12.77
C LEU A 270 23.03 -0.57 -12.96
N ALA A 271 23.13 0.17 -14.06
CA ALA A 271 22.13 1.17 -14.48
C ALA A 271 20.88 0.51 -15.07
N GLU A 272 21.06 -0.65 -15.70
CA GLU A 272 20.04 -1.40 -16.41
C GLU A 272 19.73 -2.72 -15.68
N PRO A 273 18.48 -3.23 -15.77
CA PRO A 273 18.12 -4.51 -15.20
C PRO A 273 18.88 -5.65 -15.89
N LEU A 274 19.29 -6.68 -15.15
CA LEU A 274 19.88 -7.88 -15.73
C LEU A 274 18.84 -8.64 -16.57
N PRO A 275 19.08 -8.89 -17.87
CA PRO A 275 18.22 -9.75 -18.66
C PRO A 275 18.17 -11.17 -18.08
N LEU A 276 17.00 -11.79 -18.14
CA LEU A 276 16.82 -13.20 -17.76
C LEU A 276 17.19 -14.18 -18.89
N ASP A 277 17.93 -13.72 -19.90
CA ASP A 277 18.33 -14.60 -20.99
C ASP A 277 19.29 -15.66 -20.45
N PRO A 278 18.92 -16.95 -20.44
CA PRO A 278 19.81 -18.01 -19.97
C PRO A 278 21.04 -18.21 -20.86
N GLU A 279 21.06 -17.63 -22.07
CA GLU A 279 22.24 -17.61 -22.94
C GLU A 279 23.21 -16.46 -22.60
N GLN A 280 22.77 -15.46 -21.81
CA GLN A 280 23.65 -14.37 -21.39
C GLN A 280 24.66 -14.87 -20.37
N ILE A 281 25.94 -14.73 -20.72
CA ILE A 281 27.06 -15.07 -19.85
C ILE A 281 27.41 -13.81 -19.05
N LEU A 282 27.40 -13.92 -17.72
CA LEU A 282 27.79 -12.86 -16.79
C LEU A 282 29.28 -12.99 -16.43
N PRO A 283 29.97 -11.88 -16.12
CA PRO A 283 31.41 -11.90 -15.93
C PRO A 283 31.80 -12.62 -14.64
N GLU A 284 32.85 -13.43 -14.74
CA GLU A 284 33.47 -14.13 -13.61
C GLU A 284 34.86 -13.55 -13.37
N VAL A 285 35.05 -12.95 -12.19
CA VAL A 285 36.23 -12.17 -11.83
C VAL A 285 37.27 -13.09 -11.20
N GLU A 286 38.51 -12.99 -11.69
CA GLU A 286 39.68 -13.65 -11.11
C GLU A 286 40.40 -12.73 -10.13
N SER A 287 40.55 -11.44 -10.47
CA SER A 287 41.13 -10.47 -9.55
C SER A 287 40.68 -9.05 -9.84
N ILE A 288 40.68 -8.22 -8.80
CA ILE A 288 40.44 -6.79 -8.90
C ILE A 288 41.66 -6.06 -8.36
N GLN A 289 42.10 -5.04 -9.08
CA GLN A 289 43.14 -4.13 -8.64
C GLN A 289 42.68 -2.69 -8.79
N ILE A 290 43.14 -1.84 -7.89
CA ILE A 290 42.90 -0.40 -7.91
C ILE A 290 44.23 0.35 -7.88
N GLY A 291 44.31 1.46 -8.58
CA GLY A 291 45.48 2.33 -8.57
C GLY A 291 45.11 3.76 -8.96
N ALA A 292 45.99 4.70 -8.64
CA ALA A 292 45.84 6.09 -9.03
C ALA A 292 47.01 6.50 -9.94
N GLU A 293 46.70 7.26 -10.98
CA GLU A 293 47.69 7.88 -11.85
C GLU A 293 47.28 9.33 -12.10
N ILE A 294 48.00 10.27 -11.50
CA ILE A 294 47.76 11.70 -11.69
C ILE A 294 49.05 12.35 -12.15
N ALA A 295 48.98 13.07 -13.27
CA ALA A 295 50.01 14.00 -13.70
C ALA A 295 49.38 15.39 -13.82
N SER A 296 49.53 16.22 -12.79
CA SER A 296 49.15 17.63 -12.92
C SER A 296 50.17 18.36 -13.80
N THR A 297 49.68 19.21 -14.71
CA THR A 297 50.53 19.98 -15.63
C THR A 297 51.44 20.94 -14.86
N SER A 298 52.71 21.02 -15.27
CA SER A 298 53.71 21.88 -14.62
C SER A 298 53.29 23.36 -14.63
N PRO A 299 53.63 24.16 -13.59
CA PRO A 299 53.26 25.58 -13.52
C PRO A 299 53.89 26.48 -14.59
N ILE A 300 54.84 25.98 -15.38
CA ILE A 300 55.47 26.71 -16.50
C ILE A 300 55.83 25.70 -17.60
N GLU A 301 55.12 25.72 -18.73
CA GLU A 301 55.64 25.16 -19.99
C GLU A 301 56.68 26.14 -20.54
N VAL A 302 57.97 25.82 -20.45
CA VAL A 302 58.95 26.32 -21.41
C VAL A 302 59.30 25.14 -22.32
N THR A 303 58.78 25.17 -23.54
CA THR A 303 59.13 24.20 -24.60
C THR A 303 60.60 24.39 -25.00
N ILE A 304 61.32 23.27 -25.11
CA ILE A 304 62.79 23.18 -25.19
C ILE A 304 63.38 23.57 -26.57
N GLU A 305 62.60 24.14 -27.51
CA GLU A 305 63.11 24.42 -28.86
C GLU A 305 63.81 25.78 -29.06
N GLU A 306 63.91 26.65 -28.05
CA GLU A 306 64.63 27.95 -28.17
C GLU A 306 65.87 28.06 -27.24
N ALA A 307 66.60 26.96 -27.05
CA ALA A 307 67.76 26.89 -26.15
C ALA A 307 69.12 27.28 -26.79
N ILE A 308 69.19 28.35 -27.60
CA ILE A 308 70.50 28.77 -28.17
C ILE A 308 70.96 30.21 -27.84
N ASP A 309 70.15 31.13 -27.28
CA ASP A 309 70.70 32.48 -27.03
C ASP A 309 70.04 33.24 -25.86
N ILE A 310 70.43 32.85 -24.64
CA ILE A 310 69.92 33.41 -23.37
C ILE A 310 70.20 34.92 -23.24
N GLU A 311 71.29 35.44 -23.80
CA GLU A 311 71.60 36.89 -23.73
C GLU A 311 70.68 37.76 -24.61
N LYS A 312 70.14 37.20 -25.71
CA LYS A 312 69.31 37.95 -26.66
C LYS A 312 67.85 38.06 -26.23
N ALA A 313 67.34 37.03 -25.53
CA ALA A 313 66.01 37.03 -24.93
C ALA A 313 65.92 38.04 -23.77
N ILE A 314 66.95 38.09 -22.92
CA ILE A 314 67.00 39.02 -21.78
C ILE A 314 67.03 40.49 -22.26
N LYS A 315 67.74 40.80 -23.36
CA LYS A 315 67.81 42.17 -23.90
C LYS A 315 66.49 42.66 -24.50
N LYS A 316 65.70 41.75 -25.10
CA LYS A 316 64.40 42.07 -25.72
C LYS A 316 63.28 42.26 -24.68
N VAL A 317 63.38 41.56 -23.55
CA VAL A 317 62.45 41.70 -22.40
C VAL A 317 62.70 43.00 -21.64
N ILE A 318 63.95 43.45 -21.53
CA ILE A 318 64.29 44.68 -20.80
C ILE A 318 63.95 45.96 -21.60
N GLU A 319 64.00 45.94 -22.95
CA GLU A 319 63.71 47.12 -23.79
C GLU A 319 62.21 47.33 -24.08
N SER A 320 61.36 46.32 -23.87
CA SER A 320 59.91 46.47 -24.05
C SER A 320 59.24 46.77 -22.71
N LYS A 321 59.09 48.06 -22.39
CA LYS A 321 58.21 48.58 -21.31
C LYS A 321 56.74 48.17 -21.54
N LYS A 322 56.43 46.89 -21.36
CA LYS A 322 55.08 46.36 -21.30
C LYS A 322 54.97 45.58 -20.00
N VAL A 323 54.30 46.21 -19.04
CA VAL A 323 53.76 45.57 -17.84
C VAL A 323 52.99 44.33 -18.30
N ILE A 324 53.46 43.14 -17.94
CA ILE A 324 52.68 41.91 -18.06
C ILE A 324 51.76 41.87 -16.84
N GLU A 325 50.57 42.44 -16.99
CA GLU A 325 49.40 42.03 -16.22
C GLU A 325 48.85 40.75 -16.85
N SER A 326 49.28 39.58 -16.37
CA SER A 326 48.49 38.34 -16.31
C SER A 326 49.27 37.24 -15.58
N PRO A 327 48.78 36.65 -14.48
CA PRO A 327 49.46 35.55 -13.79
C PRO A 327 49.25 34.22 -14.54
N ALA A 328 50.27 33.37 -14.44
CA ALA A 328 50.34 32.03 -15.01
C ALA A 328 49.16 31.14 -14.56
N THR A 329 48.41 30.59 -15.50
CA THR A 329 47.38 29.55 -15.28
C THR A 329 48.04 28.17 -15.27
N GLY A 330 48.08 27.48 -14.13
CA GLY A 330 48.42 26.05 -14.11
C GLY A 330 48.71 25.37 -12.77
N GLY A 331 49.16 26.08 -11.73
CA GLY A 331 49.51 25.49 -10.43
C GLY A 331 48.38 25.56 -9.38
N LEU A 332 48.34 24.60 -8.45
CA LEU A 332 47.44 24.57 -7.30
C LEU A 332 47.87 25.63 -6.26
N ILE A 333 46.92 26.40 -5.72
CA ILE A 333 47.17 27.31 -4.60
C ILE A 333 47.11 26.55 -3.26
N LEU A 334 47.61 27.16 -2.21
CA LEU A 334 47.47 26.64 -0.85
C LEU A 334 46.03 26.79 -0.36
N ASP A 335 45.54 25.81 0.40
CA ASP A 335 44.21 25.89 1.01
C ASP A 335 44.24 26.87 2.19
N LYS A 336 45.31 26.82 2.99
CA LYS A 336 45.54 27.75 4.10
C LYS A 336 47.03 27.88 4.42
N ALA A 337 47.41 29.05 4.95
CA ALA A 337 48.78 29.30 5.38
C ALA A 337 48.84 30.28 6.56
N PHE A 338 49.86 30.14 7.41
CA PHE A 338 50.09 31.02 8.55
C PHE A 338 51.56 31.45 8.62
N SER A 339 51.80 32.70 9.03
CA SER A 339 53.09 33.14 9.56
C SER A 339 52.98 33.12 11.08
N ASP A 340 53.64 32.16 11.71
CA ASP A 340 53.49 31.83 13.12
C ASP A 340 51.99 31.63 13.47
N ALA A 341 51.41 32.55 14.25
CA ALA A 341 49.99 32.53 14.63
C ALA A 341 49.09 33.39 13.73
N THR A 342 49.64 34.05 12.70
CA THR A 342 48.94 35.03 11.86
C THR A 342 48.48 34.40 10.55
N ASP A 343 47.20 34.53 10.22
CA ASP A 343 46.61 34.03 8.97
C ASP A 343 47.14 34.80 7.75
N ILE A 344 47.43 34.07 6.66
CA ILE A 344 47.97 34.61 5.42
C ILE A 344 46.95 34.48 4.30
N ASP A 345 46.62 35.61 3.68
CA ASP A 345 45.89 35.63 2.41
C ASP A 345 46.86 35.33 1.25
N VAL A 346 46.91 34.07 0.83
CA VAL A 346 47.79 33.57 -0.23
C VAL A 346 47.43 34.08 -1.64
N THR A 347 46.32 34.81 -1.79
CA THR A 347 45.90 35.42 -3.07
C THR A 347 46.55 36.78 -3.33
N LYS A 348 47.25 37.34 -2.34
CA LYS A 348 47.96 38.63 -2.40
C LYS A 348 49.44 38.44 -2.06
N PRO A 349 50.33 39.39 -2.38
CA PRO A 349 51.68 39.39 -1.85
C PRO A 349 51.73 39.28 -0.32
N PHE A 350 52.47 38.29 0.21
CA PHE A 350 52.55 38.00 1.64
C PHE A 350 53.98 37.73 2.12
N PHE A 351 54.20 37.84 3.43
CA PHE A 351 55.48 37.57 4.08
C PHE A 351 55.43 36.22 4.82
N PRO A 352 55.96 35.11 4.25
CA PRO A 352 55.82 33.77 4.84
C PRO A 352 56.36 33.66 6.28
N LEU A 353 57.43 34.41 6.59
CA LEU A 353 58.08 34.44 7.91
C LEU A 353 57.80 35.75 8.69
N GLY A 354 56.79 36.50 8.27
CA GLY A 354 56.42 37.78 8.88
C GLY A 354 57.29 38.96 8.45
N LEU A 355 56.93 40.16 8.92
CA LEU A 355 57.61 41.42 8.57
C LEU A 355 59.01 41.56 9.23
N GLN A 356 59.28 40.80 10.29
CA GLN A 356 60.54 40.79 11.02
C GLN A 356 60.94 39.34 11.33
N PRO A 357 61.43 38.57 10.35
CA PRO A 357 61.79 37.18 10.54
C PRO A 357 62.94 37.05 11.53
N GLN A 358 62.76 36.24 12.57
CA GLN A 358 63.77 35.93 13.57
C GLN A 358 64.00 34.41 13.64
N PRO A 359 65.16 33.93 14.15
CA PRO A 359 65.34 32.51 14.42
C PRO A 359 64.17 31.96 15.26
N GLY A 360 63.44 30.99 14.71
CA GLY A 360 62.21 30.45 15.26
C GLY A 360 60.94 30.77 14.48
N SER A 361 60.92 31.81 13.64
CA SER A 361 59.76 32.16 12.78
C SER A 361 59.40 31.01 11.85
N VAL A 362 58.09 30.76 11.70
CA VAL A 362 57.54 29.61 10.97
C VAL A 362 56.52 30.06 9.93
N PHE A 363 56.63 29.48 8.74
CA PHE A 363 55.59 29.51 7.72
C PHE A 363 54.87 28.15 7.69
N TYR A 364 53.63 28.09 8.17
CA TYR A 364 52.79 26.90 8.06
C TYR A 364 51.97 26.96 6.78
N PHE A 365 51.80 25.83 6.11
CA PHE A 365 50.96 25.74 4.92
C PHE A 365 50.35 24.35 4.75
N THR A 366 49.17 24.29 4.16
CA THR A 366 48.44 23.04 3.88
C THR A 366 47.83 23.05 2.48
N ASN A 367 47.77 21.87 1.87
CA ASN A 367 47.00 21.59 0.67
C ASN A 367 46.49 20.14 0.77
N ALA A 368 45.19 19.97 1.00
CA ALA A 368 44.54 18.69 1.23
C ALA A 368 44.64 17.77 0.00
N GLU A 369 44.59 18.31 -1.22
CA GLU A 369 44.71 17.53 -2.45
C GLU A 369 46.09 16.87 -2.56
N VAL A 370 47.17 17.62 -2.36
CA VAL A 370 48.53 17.14 -2.60
C VAL A 370 49.03 16.34 -1.39
N PHE A 371 48.76 16.80 -0.17
CA PHE A 371 49.38 16.22 1.03
C PHE A 371 48.71 14.91 1.48
N SER A 372 47.50 14.63 1.02
CA SER A 372 46.83 13.34 1.21
C SER A 372 47.42 12.20 0.36
N LYS A 373 48.35 12.50 -0.56
CA LYS A 373 48.88 11.55 -1.55
C LYS A 373 50.28 11.06 -1.17
N PRO A 374 50.42 10.00 -0.37
CA PRO A 374 51.73 9.52 0.09
C PRO A 374 52.61 9.11 -1.09
N GLY A 375 53.87 9.54 -1.09
CA GLY A 375 54.82 9.28 -2.17
C GLY A 375 54.65 10.14 -3.42
N ALA A 376 53.68 11.07 -3.45
CA ALA A 376 53.54 12.01 -4.56
C ALA A 376 54.79 12.87 -4.74
N ARG A 377 55.25 13.01 -5.98
CA ARG A 377 56.35 13.91 -6.33
C ARG A 377 55.76 15.28 -6.58
N VAL A 378 56.08 16.25 -5.74
CA VAL A 378 55.55 17.60 -5.78
C VAL A 378 56.63 18.55 -6.25
N ARG A 379 56.28 19.40 -7.21
CA ARG A 379 57.05 20.55 -7.62
C ARG A 379 56.34 21.82 -7.17
N LEU A 380 56.97 22.51 -6.25
CA LEU A 380 56.53 23.78 -5.69
C LEU A 380 57.21 24.94 -6.45
N TYR A 381 56.45 25.96 -6.82
CA TYR A 381 56.96 27.22 -7.35
C TYR A 381 56.86 28.34 -6.29
N ILE A 382 58.00 28.97 -6.00
CA ILE A 382 58.10 30.15 -5.15
C ILE A 382 58.31 31.36 -6.05
N GLY A 383 57.34 32.28 -6.09
CA GLY A 383 57.46 33.56 -6.78
C GLY A 383 57.69 34.69 -5.79
N LYS A 384 58.92 35.20 -5.68
CA LYS A 384 59.25 36.38 -4.90
C LYS A 384 58.81 37.65 -5.63
N THR A 385 58.31 38.62 -4.88
CA THR A 385 58.02 39.98 -5.36
C THR A 385 58.91 41.01 -4.68
N VAL A 386 59.03 42.18 -5.29
CA VAL A 386 59.89 43.27 -4.80
C VAL A 386 59.10 44.14 -3.83
N THR A 387 59.64 44.32 -2.63
CA THR A 387 59.12 45.24 -1.62
C THR A 387 59.84 46.59 -1.66
N PRO A 388 59.26 47.66 -1.10
CA PRO A 388 59.98 48.94 -0.94
C PRO A 388 61.31 48.79 -0.18
N SER A 389 61.40 47.84 0.74
CA SER A 389 62.63 47.54 1.51
C SER A 389 63.73 46.93 0.65
N ASP A 390 63.39 46.26 -0.46
CA ASP A 390 64.36 45.69 -1.40
C ASP A 390 65.04 46.79 -2.24
N GLN A 391 64.37 47.93 -2.46
CA GLN A 391 64.91 49.09 -3.19
C GLN A 391 65.93 49.90 -2.38
N LEU A 392 66.06 49.66 -1.07
CA LEU A 392 67.06 50.32 -0.20
C LEU A 392 68.51 49.93 -0.54
N VAL A 393 68.71 48.84 -1.28
CA VAL A 393 70.04 48.42 -1.77
C VAL A 393 70.47 49.22 -3.01
N THR A 394 69.54 49.90 -3.68
CA THR A 394 69.76 50.54 -4.98
C THR A 394 69.37 52.02 -4.98
N ASN A 395 70.10 52.87 -4.25
CA ASN A 395 70.05 54.32 -4.47
C ASN A 395 71.38 54.97 -4.10
N SER A 396 72.31 55.00 -5.06
CA SER A 396 73.45 55.90 -5.04
C SER A 396 73.47 56.73 -6.33
N THR A 397 72.52 57.65 -6.50
CA THR A 397 72.66 58.74 -7.48
C THR A 397 71.70 59.93 -7.21
N SER A 398 72.30 61.14 -7.19
CA SER A 398 71.72 62.51 -7.14
C SER A 398 70.88 62.86 -5.90
N ASP A 399 71.17 63.88 -5.09
CA ASP A 399 71.68 65.21 -5.39
C ASP A 399 72.22 65.87 -4.09
N GLY A 400 73.34 66.60 -4.18
CA GLY A 400 73.62 67.75 -3.30
C GLY A 400 73.91 67.62 -1.79
N LEU A 401 74.58 66.58 -1.27
CA LEU A 401 75.43 66.72 -0.06
C LEU A 401 76.40 65.51 0.04
N ARG A 402 77.72 65.75 0.01
CA ARG A 402 78.75 64.72 0.13
C ARG A 402 78.82 64.19 1.57
N MET A 403 78.12 63.10 1.87
CA MET A 403 78.58 62.09 2.84
C MET A 403 79.19 60.92 2.06
N THR A 404 80.45 60.61 2.33
CA THR A 404 81.11 59.37 1.92
C THR A 404 80.68 58.28 2.89
N THR A 405 79.75 57.41 2.50
CA THR A 405 79.51 56.15 3.19
C THR A 405 79.94 55.01 2.28
N ASP A 406 81.11 54.44 2.56
CA ASP A 406 81.49 53.11 2.11
C ASP A 406 80.59 52.10 2.85
N THR A 407 79.41 51.81 2.32
CA THR A 407 78.54 50.76 2.86
C THR A 407 78.98 49.39 2.34
N ASN A 408 79.82 48.69 3.10
CA ASN A 408 80.04 47.25 2.91
C ASN A 408 78.80 46.48 3.41
N ASN A 409 77.79 46.33 2.56
CA ASN A 409 76.62 45.53 2.88
C ASN A 409 76.95 44.04 2.73
N SER A 410 77.00 43.29 3.84
CA SER A 410 77.11 41.83 3.80
C SER A 410 75.73 41.21 4.05
N GLN A 411 75.24 40.38 3.12
CA GLN A 411 73.98 39.65 3.30
C GLN A 411 74.04 38.78 4.55
N LEU A 412 72.94 38.74 5.31
CA LEU A 412 72.85 37.91 6.49
C LEU A 412 72.77 36.44 6.07
N PRO A 413 73.71 35.58 6.53
CA PRO A 413 73.56 34.15 6.33
C PRO A 413 72.33 33.69 7.11
N HIS A 414 71.51 32.86 6.49
CA HIS A 414 70.33 32.28 7.12
C HIS A 414 70.18 30.83 6.70
N GLU A 415 69.51 30.06 7.56
CA GLU A 415 69.27 28.63 7.35
C GLU A 415 67.80 28.35 7.67
N VAL A 416 67.10 27.70 6.74
CA VAL A 416 65.70 27.28 6.93
C VAL A 416 65.58 25.76 6.95
N SER A 417 64.59 25.25 7.67
CA SER A 417 64.23 23.83 7.70
C SER A 417 62.82 23.64 7.20
N TRP A 418 62.67 22.80 6.18
CA TRP A 418 61.37 22.31 5.72
C TRP A 418 61.00 21.10 6.57
N GLU A 419 59.82 21.14 7.18
CA GLU A 419 59.38 20.13 8.13
C GLU A 419 57.91 19.74 7.84
N TYR A 420 57.53 18.51 8.20
CA TYR A 420 56.16 18.01 8.12
C TYR A 420 55.77 17.31 9.42
N TRP A 421 54.47 17.21 9.70
CA TRP A 421 53.98 16.46 10.86
C TRP A 421 53.78 14.98 10.53
N ASN A 422 54.44 14.08 11.28
CA ASN A 422 54.30 12.62 11.11
C ASN A 422 53.35 11.96 12.13
N GLY A 423 52.54 12.75 12.82
CA GLY A 423 51.64 12.27 13.88
C GLY A 423 52.24 12.33 15.28
N ARG A 424 53.57 12.47 15.41
CA ARG A 424 54.25 12.52 16.72
C ARG A 424 55.13 13.74 16.90
N LYS A 425 55.87 14.12 15.86
CA LYS A 425 56.77 15.28 15.86
C LYS A 425 56.83 15.93 14.49
N TRP A 426 57.36 17.15 14.46
CA TRP A 426 57.79 17.78 13.23
C TRP A 426 59.10 17.14 12.77
N GLU A 427 59.06 16.47 11.62
CA GLU A 427 60.20 15.79 11.02
C GLU A 427 60.73 16.61 9.84
N VAL A 428 62.04 16.61 9.62
CA VAL A 428 62.66 17.36 8.52
C VAL A 428 62.40 16.66 7.18
N LEU A 429 61.94 17.42 6.19
CA LEU A 429 61.68 16.97 4.83
C LEU A 429 62.96 17.04 3.98
N ILE A 430 63.34 15.95 3.32
CA ILE A 430 64.47 15.93 2.39
C ILE A 430 64.00 16.50 1.04
N THR A 431 64.50 17.67 0.67
CA THR A 431 64.28 18.27 -0.66
C THR A 431 65.31 17.75 -1.66
N TYR A 432 64.90 17.34 -2.85
CA TYR A 432 65.80 16.82 -3.87
C TYR A 432 66.14 17.93 -4.87
N SER A 433 67.42 18.31 -4.98
CA SER A 433 67.89 19.03 -6.16
C SER A 433 68.22 18.01 -7.24
N ASN A 434 67.50 18.03 -8.37
CA ASN A 434 67.81 17.17 -9.51
C ASN A 434 69.16 17.57 -10.13
N ASP A 435 70.25 16.88 -9.76
CA ASP A 435 71.45 16.74 -10.59
C ASP A 435 71.96 15.29 -10.52
N PRO A 436 71.73 14.45 -11.55
CA PRO A 436 72.13 13.05 -11.55
C PRO A 436 73.64 12.83 -11.67
N ASN A 437 74.44 13.86 -11.97
CA ASN A 437 75.89 13.71 -12.17
C ASN A 437 76.64 14.89 -11.53
N GLY A 438 77.08 14.70 -10.28
CA GLY A 438 77.75 15.73 -9.50
C GLY A 438 78.84 16.50 -10.25
N SER A 439 78.62 17.80 -10.44
CA SER A 439 79.69 18.80 -10.48
C SER A 439 79.15 20.18 -10.10
N SER A 440 79.80 20.79 -9.12
CA SER A 440 79.48 22.11 -8.56
C SER A 440 79.51 23.22 -9.62
N ALA A 441 78.35 23.65 -10.10
CA ALA A 441 78.06 25.03 -10.53
C ALA A 441 76.56 25.25 -10.78
N LEU A 442 75.96 26.22 -10.06
CA LEU A 442 74.60 26.78 -10.22
C LEU A 442 73.40 25.86 -9.85
N SER A 443 73.19 25.62 -8.56
CA SER A 443 71.91 25.15 -8.03
C SER A 443 70.84 26.25 -8.17
N LYS A 444 70.12 26.29 -9.31
CA LYS A 444 68.96 27.20 -9.51
C LYS A 444 67.65 26.62 -8.92
N SER A 445 67.71 26.10 -7.70
CA SER A 445 66.53 25.78 -6.90
C SER A 445 66.63 26.54 -5.58
N PRO A 446 65.64 27.34 -5.18
CA PRO A 446 65.65 28.01 -3.88
C PRO A 446 65.69 26.93 -2.78
N GLN A 447 66.66 26.98 -1.87
CA GLN A 447 66.60 26.20 -0.62
C GLN A 447 65.88 26.98 0.50
N ASP A 448 65.63 28.27 0.24
CA ASP A 448 65.04 29.27 1.12
C ASP A 448 64.11 30.22 0.31
N PHE A 449 63.71 31.36 0.87
CA PHE A 449 62.85 32.35 0.21
C PHE A 449 63.62 33.52 -0.44
N SER A 450 64.93 33.38 -0.67
CA SER A 450 65.79 34.47 -1.17
C SER A 450 65.54 34.81 -2.64
N ASP A 451 65.23 33.80 -3.47
CA ASP A 451 65.03 33.92 -4.91
C ASP A 451 63.74 33.21 -5.36
N SER A 452 63.22 33.62 -6.52
CA SER A 452 62.13 32.89 -7.19
C SER A 452 62.66 31.62 -7.84
N GLY A 453 61.93 30.51 -7.74
CA GLY A 453 62.31 29.25 -8.38
C GLY A 453 61.49 28.05 -7.93
N PHE A 454 61.97 26.85 -8.27
CA PHE A 454 61.26 25.59 -8.01
C PHE A 454 61.94 24.73 -6.94
N ILE A 455 61.11 24.05 -6.15
CA ILE A 455 61.50 23.04 -5.16
C ILE A 455 60.79 21.74 -5.49
N ASP A 456 61.57 20.66 -5.66
CA ASP A 456 61.04 19.31 -5.83
C ASP A 456 61.10 18.56 -4.47
N LEU A 457 59.97 18.00 -4.05
CA LEU A 457 59.84 17.23 -2.81
C LEU A 457 58.96 15.99 -3.01
N ILE A 458 59.03 15.04 -2.07
CA ILE A 458 58.18 13.86 -2.06
C ILE A 458 57.30 13.92 -0.81
N ILE A 459 55.99 13.71 -0.97
CA ILE A 459 55.08 13.62 0.17
C ILE A 459 55.43 12.38 1.02
N PRO A 460 55.75 12.54 2.31
CA PRO A 460 56.11 11.42 3.17
C PRO A 460 54.94 10.45 3.33
N THR A 461 55.24 9.16 3.42
CA THR A 461 54.21 8.11 3.59
C THR A 461 53.62 8.08 4.99
N ASP A 462 54.25 8.73 5.97
CA ASP A 462 53.84 8.79 7.37
C ASP A 462 53.28 10.17 7.78
N MET A 463 52.99 11.05 6.82
CA MET A 463 52.37 12.34 7.10
C MET A 463 50.99 12.15 7.74
N ALA A 464 50.71 12.88 8.81
CA ALA A 464 49.47 12.73 9.57
C ALA A 464 48.83 14.11 9.86
N PRO A 465 47.51 14.17 10.12
CA PRO A 465 46.87 15.44 10.45
C PRO A 465 47.30 15.97 11.83
N THR A 466 47.25 17.29 11.97
CA THR A 466 47.44 18.01 13.25
C THR A 466 46.65 19.32 13.23
N THR A 467 46.46 19.93 14.39
CA THR A 467 45.75 21.21 14.52
C THR A 467 46.76 22.35 14.61
N ILE A 468 46.69 23.31 13.67
CA ILE A 468 47.47 24.55 13.69
C ILE A 468 46.49 25.72 13.68
N ASN A 469 46.56 26.59 14.70
CA ASN A 469 45.68 27.75 14.85
C ASN A 469 44.18 27.39 14.69
N GLU A 470 43.73 26.36 15.40
CA GLU A 470 42.34 25.82 15.38
C GLU A 470 41.91 25.14 14.06
N GLU A 471 42.82 24.97 13.10
CA GLU A 471 42.56 24.32 11.82
C GLU A 471 43.21 22.93 11.78
N GLU A 472 42.39 21.89 11.67
CA GLU A 472 42.84 20.51 11.49
C GLU A 472 43.19 20.26 10.01
N GLY A 473 44.38 19.70 9.76
CA GLY A 473 44.80 19.39 8.39
C GLY A 473 46.14 18.68 8.33
N LEU A 474 46.55 18.32 7.12
CA LEU A 474 47.89 17.83 6.84
C LEU A 474 48.80 19.04 6.68
N TRP A 475 49.69 19.29 7.64
CA TRP A 475 50.48 20.52 7.67
C TRP A 475 51.96 20.27 7.34
N MET A 476 52.50 21.13 6.48
CA MET A 476 53.94 21.34 6.33
C MET A 476 54.32 22.71 6.89
N ARG A 477 55.60 22.88 7.23
CA ARG A 477 56.11 24.17 7.68
C ARG A 477 57.54 24.43 7.21
N VAL A 478 57.88 25.71 7.03
CA VAL A 478 59.26 26.18 6.87
C VAL A 478 59.64 26.99 8.08
N ARG A 479 60.71 26.60 8.79
CA ARG A 479 61.18 27.26 10.01
C ARG A 479 62.54 27.90 9.78
N LEU A 480 62.69 29.17 10.15
CA LEU A 480 63.98 29.85 10.18
C LEU A 480 64.80 29.34 11.37
N LEU A 481 65.84 28.54 11.12
CA LEU A 481 66.67 27.94 12.18
C LEU A 481 67.65 28.94 12.77
N SER A 482 68.32 29.70 11.91
CA SER A 482 69.34 30.68 12.31
C SER A 482 69.46 31.82 11.29
N GLY A 483 70.03 32.94 11.71
CA GLY A 483 70.22 34.10 10.85
C GLY A 483 68.96 34.97 10.66
N GLY A 484 68.86 35.62 9.51
CA GLY A 484 67.71 36.45 9.13
C GLY A 484 67.81 36.92 7.69
N TYR A 485 66.71 37.43 7.14
CA TYR A 485 66.69 37.97 5.77
C TYR A 485 67.01 39.46 5.78
N GLY A 486 67.97 39.88 4.95
CA GLY A 486 68.46 41.25 4.88
C GLY A 486 69.99 41.31 4.84
N PHE A 487 70.54 42.45 5.22
CA PHE A 487 71.99 42.67 5.21
C PHE A 487 72.43 43.47 6.43
N LYS A 488 73.68 43.27 6.83
CA LYS A 488 74.37 44.07 7.83
C LYS A 488 74.97 45.30 7.14
N SER A 489 74.68 46.49 7.65
CA SER A 489 75.26 47.75 7.19
C SER A 489 75.90 48.49 8.36
N SER A 490 76.86 49.37 8.12
CA SER A 490 77.52 50.16 9.16
C SER A 490 77.45 51.64 8.82
N ILE A 491 77.10 52.48 9.80
CA ILE A 491 77.27 53.93 9.70
C ILE A 491 78.53 54.31 10.47
N SER A 492 79.44 55.01 9.80
CA SER A 492 80.61 55.62 10.39
C SER A 492 80.28 57.07 10.74
N THR A 493 80.44 57.46 12.00
CA THR A 493 80.42 58.88 12.38
C THR A 493 81.74 59.49 11.92
N GLY A 494 81.74 60.70 11.37
CA GLY A 494 82.85 61.31 10.60
C GLY A 494 84.28 61.36 11.21
N ASP A 495 84.51 60.82 12.40
CA ASP A 495 85.82 60.42 12.92
C ASP A 495 85.89 58.88 12.93
N SER A 496 86.68 58.32 12.02
CA SER A 496 86.72 56.90 11.58
C SER A 496 87.06 55.82 12.63
N LEU A 497 86.63 55.95 13.88
CA LEU A 497 86.94 55.02 14.98
C LEU A 497 85.70 54.41 15.65
N THR A 498 84.49 54.73 15.18
CA THR A 498 83.24 54.12 15.70
C THR A 498 82.33 53.72 14.54
N GLU A 499 82.38 52.44 14.17
CA GLU A 499 81.38 51.83 13.29
C GLU A 499 80.21 51.31 14.14
N PHE A 500 79.00 51.80 13.86
CA PHE A 500 77.78 51.24 14.44
C PHE A 500 77.16 50.28 13.41
N PRO A 501 77.31 48.96 13.57
CA PRO A 501 76.62 48.00 12.72
C PRO A 501 75.13 48.01 13.06
N PHE A 502 74.30 48.14 12.04
CA PHE A 502 72.85 47.96 12.14
C PHE A 502 72.40 46.98 11.07
N ILE A 503 71.31 46.29 11.34
CA ILE A 503 70.75 45.30 10.43
C ILE A 503 69.56 45.93 9.73
N ILE A 504 69.56 45.89 8.39
CA ILE A 504 68.37 46.20 7.60
C ILE A 504 67.72 44.87 7.26
N THR A 505 66.56 44.61 7.86
CA THR A 505 65.76 43.42 7.57
C THR A 505 65.05 43.57 6.24
N GLN A 506 65.21 42.58 5.36
CA GLN A 506 64.47 42.47 4.09
C GLN A 506 63.69 41.15 4.12
N PRO A 507 62.54 41.11 4.81
CA PRO A 507 61.73 39.90 4.87
C PRO A 507 61.34 39.47 3.44
N PRO A 508 61.39 38.17 3.12
CA PRO A 508 60.97 37.69 1.82
C PRO A 508 59.48 37.97 1.64
N ALA A 509 59.09 38.55 0.50
CA ALA A 509 57.69 38.69 0.11
C ALA A 509 57.40 37.82 -1.10
N LEU A 510 56.38 36.97 -1.01
CA LEU A 510 55.99 36.06 -2.07
C LEU A 510 54.73 36.59 -2.74
N SER A 511 54.74 36.68 -4.07
CA SER A 511 53.53 36.91 -4.87
C SER A 511 52.81 35.61 -5.20
N ASN A 512 53.53 34.49 -5.27
CA ASN A 512 52.97 33.18 -5.62
C ASN A 512 53.63 32.06 -4.82
N PHE A 513 52.83 31.08 -4.42
CA PHE A 513 53.28 29.82 -3.85
C PHE A 513 52.38 28.71 -4.42
N LEU A 514 52.84 28.05 -5.48
CA LEU A 514 52.01 27.17 -6.30
C LEU A 514 52.53 25.73 -6.30
N LEU A 515 51.65 24.75 -6.18
CA LEU A 515 51.97 23.33 -6.18
C LEU A 515 51.60 22.69 -7.52
N SER A 516 52.42 21.74 -7.94
CA SER A 516 52.09 20.73 -8.95
C SER A 516 52.63 19.40 -8.46
N TYR A 517 52.01 18.29 -8.83
CA TYR A 517 52.46 16.97 -8.45
C TYR A 517 52.22 15.91 -9.53
N THR A 518 53.02 14.85 -9.46
CA THR A 518 52.71 13.56 -10.10
C THR A 518 52.59 12.49 -9.02
N TRP A 519 51.58 11.64 -9.15
CA TRP A 519 51.31 10.56 -8.21
C TRP A 519 50.92 9.30 -8.98
N GLN A 520 51.77 8.28 -8.87
CA GLN A 520 51.50 6.92 -9.33
C GLN A 520 51.54 6.03 -8.10
N TYR A 521 50.41 5.45 -7.73
CA TYR A 521 50.26 4.65 -6.51
C TYR A 521 49.40 3.42 -6.82
N GLY A 522 49.95 2.23 -6.57
CA GLY A 522 49.38 0.95 -7.00
C GLY A 522 49.98 0.42 -8.32
N PRO A 523 49.39 -0.64 -8.91
CA PRO A 523 48.12 -1.26 -8.53
C PRO A 523 48.19 -2.07 -7.22
N PHE A 524 47.14 -2.01 -6.41
CA PHE A 524 46.93 -2.82 -5.21
C PHE A 524 45.60 -3.56 -5.28
N HIS A 525 45.47 -4.67 -4.56
CA HIS A 525 44.14 -5.25 -4.35
C HIS A 525 43.33 -4.37 -3.41
N PRO A 526 42.01 -4.22 -3.62
CA PRO A 526 41.13 -3.60 -2.63
C PRO A 526 41.27 -4.29 -1.26
N GLU A 527 41.14 -3.50 -0.19
CA GLU A 527 41.16 -4.01 1.19
C GLU A 527 39.89 -4.81 1.49
N TYR A 528 38.77 -4.40 0.90
CA TYR A 528 37.50 -5.14 0.92
C TYR A 528 36.82 -5.12 -0.44
N VAL A 529 36.24 -6.26 -0.82
CA VAL A 529 35.42 -6.42 -2.01
C VAL A 529 34.10 -7.06 -1.60
N VAL A 530 33.00 -6.34 -1.74
CA VAL A 530 31.67 -6.80 -1.32
C VAL A 530 30.70 -6.64 -2.47
N THR A 531 29.88 -7.64 -2.77
CA THR A 531 28.76 -7.48 -3.71
C THR A 531 27.43 -7.39 -2.97
N TYR A 532 26.47 -6.67 -3.53
CA TYR A 532 25.07 -6.65 -3.11
C TYR A 532 24.21 -7.12 -4.28
N ASN A 533 23.83 -8.39 -4.23
CA ASN A 533 23.01 -9.07 -5.23
C ASN A 533 21.87 -9.79 -4.52
N ASN A 534 20.72 -9.97 -5.18
CA ASN A 534 19.57 -10.66 -4.59
C ASN A 534 19.16 -10.10 -3.20
N PHE A 535 19.40 -8.81 -2.99
CA PHE A 535 19.20 -8.09 -1.74
C PHE A 535 20.01 -8.60 -0.54
N GLN A 536 21.19 -9.17 -0.78
CA GLN A 536 22.11 -9.68 0.23
C GLN A 536 23.53 -9.25 -0.06
N TYR A 537 24.31 -8.99 0.99
CA TYR A 537 25.74 -8.74 0.89
C TYR A 537 26.52 -10.07 0.86
N GLU A 538 27.49 -10.18 -0.04
CA GLU A 538 28.47 -11.26 -0.10
C GLU A 538 29.89 -10.65 -0.09
N ASP A 539 30.79 -11.18 0.74
CA ASP A 539 32.19 -10.74 0.85
C ASP A 539 33.07 -11.62 -0.03
N HIS A 540 33.77 -10.99 -0.97
CA HIS A 540 34.68 -11.60 -1.96
C HIS A 540 36.13 -11.10 -1.79
N THR A 541 36.48 -10.54 -0.63
CA THR A 541 37.79 -9.90 -0.39
C THR A 541 38.98 -10.82 -0.65
N GLU A 542 38.88 -12.10 -0.26
CA GLU A 542 39.94 -13.08 -0.50
C GLU A 542 39.91 -13.64 -1.93
N GLU A 543 38.73 -13.74 -2.54
CA GLU A 543 38.52 -14.22 -3.91
C GLU A 543 39.08 -13.23 -4.94
N ALA A 544 38.97 -11.92 -4.67
CA ALA A 544 39.45 -10.86 -5.54
C ALA A 544 40.99 -10.64 -5.55
N LYS A 545 41.75 -11.37 -4.72
CA LYS A 545 43.22 -11.29 -4.64
C LYS A 545 43.86 -12.40 -5.46
N TRP A 546 44.87 -12.08 -6.28
CA TRP A 546 45.56 -13.12 -7.05
C TRP A 546 46.74 -13.71 -6.26
N PRO A 547 46.90 -15.06 -6.20
CA PRO A 547 45.97 -16.07 -6.70
C PRO A 547 44.79 -16.32 -5.71
N GLY A 548 43.57 -16.31 -6.24
CA GLY A 548 42.31 -16.49 -5.49
C GLY A 548 41.35 -17.43 -6.23
N GLN A 549 40.17 -17.68 -5.66
CA GLN A 549 39.09 -18.35 -6.40
C GLN A 549 38.32 -17.31 -7.22
N THR A 550 37.81 -17.73 -8.37
CA THR A 550 36.98 -16.87 -9.21
C THR A 550 35.59 -16.71 -8.60
N PHE A 551 34.94 -15.57 -8.83
CA PHE A 551 33.60 -15.29 -8.33
C PHE A 551 32.76 -14.53 -9.35
N GLN A 552 31.44 -14.76 -9.31
CA GLN A 552 30.50 -14.08 -10.20
C GLN A 552 30.11 -12.72 -9.62
N LEU A 553 30.37 -11.65 -10.37
CA LEU A 553 30.23 -10.28 -9.88
C LEU A 553 28.76 -9.87 -9.68
N PHE A 554 27.94 -10.09 -10.70
CA PHE A 554 26.51 -9.80 -10.68
C PHE A 554 25.73 -11.08 -10.87
N LYS A 555 24.70 -11.27 -10.05
CA LYS A 555 23.84 -12.46 -10.08
C LYS A 555 22.39 -12.01 -10.17
N PRO A 556 21.57 -12.61 -11.06
CA PRO A 556 20.15 -12.32 -11.09
C PRO A 556 19.48 -12.73 -9.77
N VAL A 557 18.29 -12.21 -9.52
CA VAL A 557 17.49 -12.65 -8.36
C VAL A 557 17.19 -14.14 -8.41
N THR A 558 17.14 -14.80 -7.25
CA THR A 558 16.89 -16.25 -7.16
C THR A 558 15.43 -16.63 -7.45
N ASP A 559 14.54 -15.64 -7.54
CA ASP A 559 13.12 -15.85 -7.80
C ASP A 559 12.88 -16.14 -9.28
N ILE A 560 11.96 -17.07 -9.57
CA ILE A 560 11.71 -17.52 -10.94
C ILE A 560 10.50 -16.79 -11.54
N THR A 561 9.49 -16.47 -10.72
CA THR A 561 8.25 -15.84 -11.15
C THR A 561 7.88 -14.66 -10.23
N PRO A 562 7.00 -13.74 -10.66
CA PRO A 562 6.62 -12.58 -9.86
C PRO A 562 6.12 -12.97 -8.45
N SER A 563 6.62 -12.28 -7.43
CA SER A 563 6.39 -12.58 -6.02
C SER A 563 6.01 -11.33 -5.23
N PHE A 564 4.99 -11.45 -4.38
CA PHE A 564 4.59 -10.43 -3.41
C PHE A 564 4.90 -10.90 -1.99
N TYR A 565 5.76 -10.17 -1.29
CA TYR A 565 6.36 -10.51 0.00
C TYR A 565 5.74 -9.77 1.16
N LEU A 566 5.61 -10.46 2.30
CA LEU A 566 5.13 -9.96 3.58
C LEU A 566 6.13 -10.36 4.67
N GLY A 567 6.86 -9.38 5.20
CA GLY A 567 7.92 -9.58 6.19
C GLY A 567 7.44 -9.25 7.60
N PHE A 568 7.42 -10.25 8.48
CA PHE A 568 7.02 -10.11 9.88
C PHE A 568 8.24 -10.03 10.81
N ASP A 569 8.15 -9.17 11.83
CA ASP A 569 9.23 -8.93 12.80
C ASP A 569 9.48 -10.09 13.78
N LYS A 570 8.52 -11.02 13.89
CA LYS A 570 8.57 -12.19 14.76
C LYS A 570 8.04 -13.42 14.05
N LYS A 571 8.42 -14.58 14.56
CA LYS A 571 7.90 -15.88 14.12
C LYS A 571 6.38 -15.95 14.33
N LEU A 572 5.68 -16.46 13.33
CA LEU A 572 4.23 -16.65 13.39
C LEU A 572 3.85 -17.86 14.28
N PRO A 573 2.82 -17.75 15.13
CA PRO A 573 2.41 -18.84 16.00
C PRO A 573 1.78 -20.01 15.23
N VAL A 574 2.00 -21.24 15.70
CA VAL A 574 1.47 -22.49 15.10
C VAL A 574 -0.01 -22.68 15.43
N ASP A 575 -0.84 -21.78 14.96
CA ASP A 575 -2.31 -21.86 14.98
C ASP A 575 -2.84 -21.34 13.63
N ARG A 576 -4.16 -21.39 13.44
CA ARG A 576 -4.82 -20.86 12.25
C ARG A 576 -4.84 -19.34 12.29
N LEU A 577 -4.13 -18.70 11.37
CA LEU A 577 -4.03 -17.25 11.23
C LEU A 577 -4.89 -16.78 10.05
N GLY A 578 -5.31 -15.52 10.12
CA GLY A 578 -6.06 -14.86 9.05
C GLY A 578 -5.49 -13.47 8.76
N ILE A 579 -5.19 -13.22 7.48
CA ILE A 579 -4.78 -11.90 6.97
C ILE A 579 -5.84 -11.44 5.98
N LEU A 580 -6.49 -10.32 6.27
CA LEU A 580 -7.44 -9.68 5.37
C LEU A 580 -6.68 -8.79 4.39
N PHE A 581 -6.90 -9.01 3.10
CA PHE A 581 -6.50 -8.09 2.04
C PHE A 581 -7.74 -7.30 1.61
N ASP A 582 -7.67 -5.99 1.79
CA ASP A 582 -8.65 -5.06 1.21
C ASP A 582 -8.17 -4.70 -0.19
N ILE A 583 -8.85 -5.22 -1.21
CA ILE A 583 -8.42 -5.12 -2.62
C ILE A 583 -9.49 -4.38 -3.40
N LEU A 584 -9.09 -3.34 -4.11
CA LEU A 584 -9.99 -2.67 -5.04
C LEU A 584 -10.25 -3.58 -6.24
N GLU A 585 -11.44 -4.18 -6.26
CA GLU A 585 -11.86 -5.07 -7.33
C GLU A 585 -11.94 -4.34 -8.67
N GLN A 586 -11.32 -4.92 -9.69
CA GLN A 586 -11.45 -4.47 -11.07
C GLN A 586 -12.37 -5.45 -11.84
N PRO A 587 -13.48 -4.97 -12.45
CA PRO A 587 -14.47 -5.82 -13.12
C PRO A 587 -13.89 -6.77 -14.19
N THR A 588 -12.85 -6.34 -14.89
CA THR A 588 -12.19 -7.09 -15.97
C THR A 588 -11.14 -8.09 -15.49
N GLU A 589 -10.73 -8.01 -14.22
CA GLU A 589 -9.66 -8.84 -13.64
C GLU A 589 -10.13 -9.63 -12.41
N ALA A 590 -11.43 -9.89 -12.28
CA ALA A 590 -12.00 -10.54 -11.11
C ALA A 590 -11.40 -11.94 -10.80
N GLN A 591 -10.74 -12.57 -11.78
CA GLN A 591 -9.92 -13.76 -11.58
C GLN A 591 -8.47 -13.48 -12.01
N GLY A 592 -7.55 -13.62 -11.07
CA GLY A 592 -6.12 -13.40 -11.28
C GLY A 592 -5.40 -14.70 -11.67
N PRO A 593 -4.18 -14.61 -12.22
CA PRO A 593 -3.33 -15.77 -12.44
C PRO A 593 -3.08 -16.49 -11.11
N ALA A 594 -2.99 -17.82 -11.14
CA ALA A 594 -2.90 -18.63 -9.93
C ALA A 594 -1.65 -18.27 -9.09
N LEU A 595 -1.84 -18.15 -7.77
CA LEU A 595 -0.75 -17.90 -6.82
C LEU A 595 -0.44 -19.15 -6.00
N LEU A 596 0.83 -19.31 -5.65
CA LEU A 596 1.34 -20.24 -4.64
C LEU A 596 1.81 -19.42 -3.44
N TRP A 597 1.28 -19.73 -2.27
CA TRP A 597 1.76 -19.17 -1.01
C TRP A 597 2.94 -19.98 -0.51
N GLU A 598 4.01 -19.31 -0.09
CA GLU A 598 5.25 -19.92 0.38
C GLU A 598 5.79 -19.20 1.62
N TYR A 599 6.64 -19.89 2.39
CA TYR A 599 7.37 -19.33 3.53
C TYR A 599 8.83 -19.81 3.54
N TRP A 600 9.70 -19.11 4.26
CA TRP A 600 11.11 -19.49 4.40
C TRP A 600 11.35 -20.34 5.66
N ASP A 601 11.97 -21.51 5.50
CA ASP A 601 12.29 -22.46 6.59
C ASP A 601 13.74 -22.35 7.13
N GLY A 602 14.57 -21.48 6.54
CA GLY A 602 16.00 -21.37 6.85
C GLY A 602 16.92 -21.91 5.75
N ILE A 603 16.39 -22.75 4.86
CA ILE A 603 17.14 -23.46 3.81
C ILE A 603 16.51 -23.18 2.43
N ALA A 604 15.18 -23.27 2.33
CA ALA A 604 14.44 -23.14 1.09
C ALA A 604 13.04 -22.51 1.30
N TRP A 605 12.44 -22.08 0.18
CA TRP A 605 11.04 -21.68 0.16
C TRP A 605 10.14 -22.91 0.14
N GLN A 606 9.29 -23.04 1.16
CA GLN A 606 8.35 -24.14 1.31
C GLN A 606 6.93 -23.71 0.95
N ALA A 607 6.17 -24.61 0.34
CA ALA A 607 4.76 -24.35 0.03
C ALA A 607 3.91 -24.25 1.30
N LEU A 608 3.12 -23.19 1.40
CA LEU A 608 2.17 -22.93 2.48
C LEU A 608 0.75 -23.28 2.02
N SER A 609 0.10 -24.21 2.72
CA SER A 609 -1.31 -24.51 2.45
C SER A 609 -2.19 -23.37 2.99
N ALA A 610 -2.62 -22.49 2.10
CA ALA A 610 -3.47 -21.34 2.41
C ALA A 610 -4.86 -21.46 1.75
N GLU A 611 -5.90 -21.19 2.53
CA GLU A 611 -7.25 -20.90 2.04
C GLU A 611 -7.29 -19.43 1.57
N ASP A 612 -7.09 -19.21 0.27
CA ASP A 612 -7.07 -17.88 -0.33
C ASP A 612 -8.48 -17.43 -0.78
N GLY A 613 -9.09 -16.56 0.01
CA GLY A 613 -10.39 -15.95 -0.29
C GLY A 613 -10.33 -14.73 -1.22
N THR A 614 -9.15 -14.31 -1.67
CA THR A 614 -8.93 -13.08 -2.47
C THR A 614 -9.00 -13.31 -3.97
N GLN A 615 -9.24 -14.55 -4.42
CA GLN A 615 -9.18 -14.98 -5.81
C GLN A 615 -7.88 -14.58 -6.51
N ASN A 616 -6.74 -14.92 -5.90
CA ASN A 616 -5.39 -14.57 -6.37
C ASN A 616 -5.12 -13.05 -6.34
N LEU A 617 -5.41 -12.41 -5.21
CA LEU A 617 -5.25 -10.98 -4.97
C LEU A 617 -6.04 -10.09 -5.96
N ARG A 618 -7.33 -10.40 -6.18
CA ARG A 618 -8.21 -9.63 -7.08
C ARG A 618 -9.46 -9.06 -6.43
N VAL A 619 -9.91 -9.66 -5.34
CA VAL A 619 -11.08 -9.20 -4.60
C VAL A 619 -10.77 -9.15 -3.11
N PRO A 620 -11.47 -8.31 -2.33
CA PRO A 620 -11.31 -8.28 -0.88
C PRO A 620 -11.54 -9.68 -0.28
N GLY A 621 -10.64 -10.13 0.57
CA GLY A 621 -10.70 -11.50 1.06
C GLY A 621 -9.71 -11.82 2.16
N LEU A 622 -9.99 -12.91 2.87
CA LEU A 622 -9.11 -13.47 3.89
C LEU A 622 -8.22 -14.54 3.28
N VAL A 623 -6.92 -14.45 3.52
CA VAL A 623 -5.98 -15.56 3.34
C VAL A 623 -5.79 -16.21 4.69
N SER A 624 -6.16 -17.48 4.82
CA SER A 624 -6.09 -18.23 6.09
C SER A 624 -5.16 -19.43 5.98
N PHE A 625 -4.23 -19.58 6.92
CA PHE A 625 -3.23 -20.65 6.92
C PHE A 625 -2.87 -21.04 8.35
N ILE A 626 -2.11 -22.13 8.54
CA ILE A 626 -1.52 -22.47 9.85
C ILE A 626 -0.10 -21.91 9.87
N GLY A 627 0.28 -21.19 10.93
CA GLY A 627 1.62 -20.63 11.05
C GLY A 627 2.71 -21.73 10.98
N PRO A 628 3.73 -21.58 10.13
CA PRO A 628 4.76 -22.61 9.93
C PRO A 628 5.70 -22.73 11.14
N GLN A 629 5.76 -23.93 11.74
CA GLN A 629 6.55 -24.18 12.95
C GLN A 629 8.07 -24.07 12.73
N ASP A 630 8.54 -24.35 11.52
CA ASP A 630 9.94 -24.38 11.12
C ASP A 630 10.42 -23.06 10.51
N SER A 631 9.54 -22.05 10.36
CA SER A 631 9.95 -20.76 9.78
C SER A 631 11.12 -20.11 10.52
N GLN A 632 12.05 -19.56 9.73
CA GLN A 632 13.24 -18.83 10.18
C GLN A 632 13.26 -17.41 9.59
N ALA A 633 13.98 -16.51 10.26
CA ALA A 633 14.21 -15.18 9.74
C ALA A 633 15.21 -15.23 8.57
N LEU A 634 14.94 -14.47 7.51
CA LEU A 634 15.82 -14.29 6.36
C LEU A 634 16.15 -12.81 6.21
N ALA A 635 17.44 -12.47 6.25
CA ALA A 635 17.93 -11.15 5.90
C ALA A 635 17.89 -11.01 4.37
N ARG A 636 16.77 -10.52 3.87
CA ARG A 636 16.54 -10.23 2.46
C ARG A 636 15.80 -8.90 2.40
N PHE A 637 16.18 -8.02 1.48
CA PHE A 637 15.81 -6.59 1.47
C PHE A 637 16.53 -5.81 2.57
N ALA A 638 15.87 -5.42 3.67
CA ALA A 638 16.47 -4.54 4.68
C ALA A 638 16.81 -5.22 6.01
N ALA A 639 15.96 -6.11 6.53
CA ALA A 639 16.14 -6.72 7.84
C ALA A 639 15.88 -8.24 7.86
N PRO A 640 16.44 -8.98 8.83
CA PRO A 640 16.07 -10.37 9.07
C PRO A 640 14.63 -10.47 9.57
N LEU A 641 13.73 -10.89 8.69
CA LEU A 641 12.28 -11.02 8.95
C LEU A 641 11.77 -12.42 8.63
N HIS A 642 10.64 -12.78 9.21
CA HIS A 642 9.89 -13.99 8.86
C HIS A 642 9.02 -13.70 7.66
N TRP A 643 9.38 -14.27 6.51
CA TRP A 643 8.72 -13.96 5.24
C TRP A 643 7.65 -14.96 4.86
N LEU A 644 6.51 -14.42 4.45
CA LEU A 644 5.54 -15.11 3.59
C LEU A 644 5.60 -14.47 2.21
N ARG A 645 5.42 -15.25 1.15
CA ARG A 645 5.26 -14.70 -0.20
C ARG A 645 4.12 -15.36 -0.96
N ALA A 646 3.43 -14.57 -1.76
CA ALA A 646 2.50 -15.03 -2.79
C ALA A 646 3.21 -14.93 -4.14
N ARG A 647 3.56 -16.08 -4.71
CA ARG A 647 4.31 -16.19 -5.96
C ARG A 647 3.41 -16.67 -7.09
N LEU A 648 3.61 -16.16 -8.30
CA LEU A 648 2.90 -16.65 -9.48
C LEU A 648 3.23 -18.12 -9.74
N LYS A 649 2.21 -18.96 -9.93
CA LYS A 649 2.40 -20.41 -10.11
C LYS A 649 3.16 -20.74 -11.39
N GLU A 650 2.86 -20.02 -12.46
CA GLU A 650 3.47 -20.15 -13.79
C GLU A 650 3.99 -18.78 -14.21
N ASP A 651 4.95 -18.73 -15.13
CA ASP A 651 5.47 -17.46 -15.63
C ASP A 651 4.41 -16.71 -16.46
N GLY A 652 4.41 -15.38 -16.38
CA GLY A 652 3.45 -14.52 -17.04
C GLY A 652 3.23 -13.19 -16.32
N PRO A 653 2.42 -12.29 -16.92
CA PRO A 653 2.12 -11.00 -16.30
C PRO A 653 1.28 -11.19 -15.03
N PRO A 654 1.71 -10.69 -13.86
CA PRO A 654 1.00 -10.86 -12.58
C PRO A 654 -0.28 -9.99 -12.48
N GLY A 655 -0.55 -9.15 -13.49
CA GLY A 655 -1.52 -8.06 -13.44
C GLY A 655 -1.11 -6.96 -12.46
N GLU A 656 -1.99 -5.99 -12.25
CA GLU A 656 -1.70 -4.81 -11.41
C GLU A 656 -2.82 -4.62 -10.36
N PRO A 657 -2.93 -5.53 -9.36
CA PRO A 657 -3.94 -5.38 -8.32
C PRO A 657 -3.68 -4.13 -7.49
N VAL A 658 -4.74 -3.57 -6.90
CA VAL A 658 -4.63 -2.43 -5.99
C VAL A 658 -5.09 -2.86 -4.62
N ILE A 659 -4.13 -3.07 -3.71
CA ILE A 659 -4.39 -3.47 -2.33
C ILE A 659 -4.50 -2.20 -1.49
N GLN A 660 -5.70 -1.85 -1.06
CA GLN A 660 -5.94 -0.65 -0.24
C GLN A 660 -5.30 -0.78 1.14
N SER A 661 -5.35 -1.97 1.75
CA SER A 661 -4.77 -2.24 3.07
C SER A 661 -4.62 -3.75 3.33
N VAL A 662 -3.72 -4.10 4.26
CA VAL A 662 -3.49 -5.48 4.72
C VAL A 662 -3.64 -5.53 6.24
N PHE A 663 -4.52 -6.40 6.74
CA PHE A 663 -4.82 -6.51 8.17
C PHE A 663 -4.58 -7.94 8.68
N PRO A 664 -3.50 -8.17 9.45
CA PRO A 664 -3.34 -9.40 10.24
C PRO A 664 -4.42 -9.53 11.32
N ASN A 665 -4.53 -10.72 11.93
CA ASN A 665 -5.50 -11.02 13.01
C ASN A 665 -6.96 -10.80 12.62
N ALA A 666 -7.31 -11.19 11.40
CA ALA A 666 -8.63 -11.00 10.84
C ALA A 666 -9.44 -12.31 10.75
N VAL A 667 -10.73 -12.26 11.03
CA VAL A 667 -11.66 -13.39 10.91
C VAL A 667 -13.05 -12.94 10.46
N TRP A 668 -13.73 -13.77 9.70
CA TRP A 668 -15.13 -13.52 9.37
C TRP A 668 -16.04 -13.61 10.60
N ALA A 669 -16.91 -12.62 10.76
CA ALA A 669 -18.00 -12.62 11.73
C ALA A 669 -19.34 -12.44 11.03
N THR A 670 -20.37 -13.12 11.55
CA THR A 670 -21.74 -13.08 11.03
C THR A 670 -22.65 -12.40 12.06
N GLN A 671 -23.56 -11.55 11.59
CA GLN A 671 -24.57 -10.86 12.41
C GLN A 671 -25.62 -11.86 12.91
N GLN A 672 -25.31 -12.52 14.01
CA GLN A 672 -26.17 -13.51 14.64
C GLN A 672 -25.85 -13.60 16.13
N GLN A 673 -26.81 -14.14 16.86
CA GLN A 673 -26.66 -14.56 18.24
C GLN A 673 -27.00 -16.03 18.34
N THR A 674 -26.09 -16.82 18.90
CA THR A 674 -26.32 -18.23 19.21
C THR A 674 -26.97 -18.34 20.59
N ILE A 675 -28.10 -19.03 20.65
CA ILE A 675 -28.83 -19.37 21.87
C ILE A 675 -28.73 -20.89 22.05
N VAL A 676 -28.43 -21.32 23.27
CA VAL A 676 -28.19 -22.73 23.63
C VAL A 676 -29.11 -23.10 24.79
N ASP A 677 -29.62 -24.33 24.78
CA ASP A 677 -30.44 -24.91 25.84
C ASP A 677 -31.67 -24.07 26.22
N GLU A 678 -32.41 -23.56 25.23
CA GLU A 678 -33.65 -22.83 25.48
C GLU A 678 -34.83 -23.80 25.67
N PRO A 679 -35.48 -23.83 26.85
CA PRO A 679 -36.69 -24.61 27.05
C PRO A 679 -37.86 -23.97 26.31
N MET A 680 -38.50 -24.73 25.42
CA MET A 680 -39.63 -24.24 24.61
C MET A 680 -40.99 -24.57 25.25
N GLY A 681 -41.05 -25.57 26.11
CA GLY A 681 -42.27 -26.01 26.78
C GLY A 681 -42.35 -27.53 26.95
N ALA A 682 -43.53 -28.03 27.28
CA ALA A 682 -43.81 -29.46 27.36
C ALA A 682 -45.01 -29.82 26.45
N SER A 683 -44.91 -30.94 25.75
CA SER A 683 -46.01 -31.42 24.90
C SER A 683 -47.20 -31.89 25.73
N THR A 684 -48.40 -31.54 25.30
CA THR A 684 -49.65 -32.07 25.86
C THR A 684 -50.05 -33.41 25.22
N GLY A 685 -49.42 -33.78 24.10
CA GLY A 685 -49.79 -34.93 23.27
C GLY A 685 -50.98 -34.69 22.34
N GLN A 686 -51.47 -33.46 22.22
CA GLN A 686 -52.56 -33.08 21.32
C GLN A 686 -52.06 -32.77 19.89
N LEU A 687 -53.00 -32.72 18.93
CA LEU A 687 -52.74 -32.41 17.52
C LEU A 687 -52.33 -30.94 17.32
N HIS A 688 -51.48 -30.69 16.32
CA HIS A 688 -51.09 -29.33 15.85
C HIS A 688 -50.56 -28.39 16.94
N GLN A 689 -49.83 -28.92 17.93
CA GLN A 689 -49.20 -28.09 18.95
C GLN A 689 -48.13 -27.19 18.34
N ILE A 690 -48.12 -25.92 18.76
CA ILE A 690 -47.17 -24.90 18.34
C ILE A 690 -46.35 -24.47 19.55
N PHE A 691 -45.04 -24.37 19.37
CA PHE A 691 -44.10 -23.83 20.35
C PHE A 691 -43.40 -22.60 19.76
N SER A 692 -42.92 -21.69 20.61
CA SER A 692 -42.30 -20.45 20.15
C SER A 692 -40.87 -20.29 20.64
N PHE A 693 -40.00 -19.78 19.78
CA PHE A 693 -38.67 -19.30 20.15
C PHE A 693 -38.78 -17.93 20.80
N ARG A 694 -37.93 -17.65 21.79
CA ARG A 694 -37.87 -16.34 22.44
C ARG A 694 -37.26 -15.26 21.53
N GLN A 695 -36.24 -15.62 20.74
CA GLN A 695 -35.55 -14.70 19.84
C GLN A 695 -35.95 -14.93 18.38
N ILE A 696 -36.37 -13.85 17.70
CA ILE A 696 -36.82 -13.87 16.31
C ILE A 696 -36.13 -12.78 15.48
N PRO A 697 -35.92 -12.99 14.17
CA PRO A 697 -36.22 -14.22 13.41
C PRO A 697 -35.21 -15.35 13.70
N VAL A 698 -35.60 -16.59 13.39
CA VAL A 698 -34.78 -17.79 13.59
C VAL A 698 -34.04 -18.18 12.31
N LEU A 699 -32.71 -18.16 12.37
CA LEU A 699 -31.83 -18.55 11.27
C LEU A 699 -31.77 -20.08 11.10
N ALA A 700 -31.41 -20.52 9.90
CA ALA A 700 -31.33 -21.95 9.56
C ALA A 700 -30.31 -22.74 10.41
N GLY A 701 -30.62 -24.01 10.66
CA GLY A 701 -29.76 -24.95 11.38
C GLY A 701 -30.04 -25.08 12.88
N GLN A 702 -31.25 -24.74 13.33
CA GLN A 702 -31.69 -25.00 14.70
C GLN A 702 -31.72 -26.51 15.02
N GLN A 703 -31.43 -26.84 16.26
CA GLN A 703 -31.43 -28.20 16.79
C GLN A 703 -32.50 -28.30 17.86
N ILE A 704 -33.53 -29.09 17.57
CA ILE A 704 -34.65 -29.34 18.48
C ILE A 704 -34.52 -30.75 19.04
N GLU A 705 -34.55 -30.84 20.36
CA GLU A 705 -34.59 -32.10 21.08
C GLU A 705 -35.89 -32.24 21.86
N VAL A 706 -36.40 -33.47 21.88
CA VAL A 706 -37.60 -33.84 22.64
C VAL A 706 -37.20 -34.92 23.65
N ARG A 707 -37.56 -34.71 24.93
CA ARG A 707 -37.35 -35.70 25.99
C ARG A 707 -38.44 -36.77 25.92
N GLU A 708 -38.20 -37.82 25.13
CA GLU A 708 -39.17 -38.89 24.88
C GLU A 708 -39.34 -39.84 26.08
N LEU A 709 -38.33 -40.00 26.94
CA LEU A 709 -38.44 -40.73 28.21
C LEU A 709 -37.78 -39.96 29.36
N ALA A 710 -38.34 -40.11 30.56
CA ALA A 710 -37.80 -39.54 31.79
C ALA A 710 -38.06 -40.45 33.00
N GLY A 711 -37.27 -40.27 34.06
CA GLY A 711 -37.41 -41.00 35.32
C GLY A 711 -37.09 -42.49 35.20
N ALA A 712 -37.74 -43.32 36.01
CA ALA A 712 -37.46 -44.76 36.08
C ALA A 712 -37.65 -45.48 34.73
N ARG A 713 -38.60 -45.00 33.90
CA ARG A 713 -38.85 -45.57 32.56
C ARG A 713 -37.67 -45.36 31.61
N ALA A 714 -36.98 -44.23 31.69
CA ALA A 714 -35.80 -43.97 30.87
C ALA A 714 -34.71 -45.04 31.08
N ASN A 715 -34.46 -45.44 32.32
CA ASN A 715 -33.43 -46.43 32.65
C ASN A 715 -33.70 -47.82 32.04
N VAL A 716 -34.98 -48.18 31.89
CA VAL A 716 -35.39 -49.48 31.36
C VAL A 716 -35.57 -49.44 29.85
N GLU A 717 -36.21 -48.40 29.32
CA GLU A 717 -36.71 -48.37 27.94
C GLU A 717 -35.79 -47.64 26.95
N TRP A 718 -34.68 -47.02 27.39
CA TRP A 718 -33.80 -46.26 26.47
C TRP A 718 -33.30 -47.10 25.29
N ARG A 719 -33.12 -48.43 25.47
CA ARG A 719 -32.69 -49.36 24.42
C ARG A 719 -33.69 -49.44 23.27
N LEU A 720 -34.99 -49.28 23.54
CA LEU A 720 -36.02 -49.29 22.51
C LEU A 720 -35.87 -48.07 21.60
N ILE A 721 -35.71 -46.88 22.19
CA ILE A 721 -35.49 -45.64 21.44
C ILE A 721 -34.14 -45.67 20.71
N ALA A 722 -33.10 -46.21 21.34
CA ALA A 722 -31.80 -46.37 20.70
C ALA A 722 -31.87 -47.26 19.44
N ARG A 723 -32.62 -48.36 19.47
CA ARG A 723 -32.85 -49.22 18.30
C ARG A 723 -33.62 -48.52 17.18
N GLU A 724 -34.54 -47.63 17.52
CA GLU A 724 -35.26 -46.83 16.53
C GLU A 724 -34.37 -45.80 15.83
N ILE A 725 -33.44 -45.18 16.57
CA ILE A 725 -32.61 -44.07 16.06
C ILE A 725 -31.33 -44.54 15.40
N LEU A 726 -30.63 -45.50 16.03
CA LEU A 726 -29.31 -45.97 15.60
C LEU A 726 -29.40 -47.16 14.64
N GLY A 727 -30.59 -47.72 14.43
CA GLY A 727 -30.80 -48.93 13.64
C GLY A 727 -30.76 -50.20 14.51
N ARG A 728 -31.04 -51.35 13.87
CA ARG A 728 -31.13 -52.66 14.54
C ARG A 728 -29.79 -53.37 14.71
N GLU A 729 -28.68 -52.69 14.41
CA GLU A 729 -27.35 -53.27 14.56
C GLU A 729 -26.94 -53.33 16.03
N GLU A 730 -26.66 -54.53 16.53
CA GLU A 730 -26.31 -54.73 17.95
C GLU A 730 -25.01 -53.99 18.33
N ARG A 731 -24.12 -53.76 17.36
CA ARG A 731 -22.87 -53.01 17.57
C ARG A 731 -23.11 -51.58 18.07
N ALA A 732 -24.08 -50.86 17.49
CA ALA A 732 -24.36 -49.48 17.87
C ALA A 732 -24.90 -49.37 19.31
N LEU A 733 -25.68 -50.36 19.74
CA LEU A 733 -26.16 -50.48 21.12
C LEU A 733 -25.03 -50.77 22.09
N SER A 734 -24.18 -51.75 21.79
CA SER A 734 -23.03 -52.10 22.63
C SER A 734 -22.07 -50.91 22.84
N GLU A 735 -21.90 -50.06 21.82
CA GLU A 735 -21.15 -48.81 21.94
C GLU A 735 -21.77 -47.85 22.95
N VAL A 736 -23.10 -47.62 22.88
CA VAL A 736 -23.80 -46.74 23.84
C VAL A 736 -23.75 -47.32 25.25
N GLU A 737 -23.91 -48.63 25.42
CA GLU A 737 -23.76 -49.29 26.73
C GLU A 737 -22.35 -49.11 27.30
N SER A 738 -21.33 -49.24 26.44
CA SER A 738 -19.93 -49.01 26.83
C SER A 738 -19.72 -47.56 27.28
N MET A 739 -20.29 -46.59 26.55
CA MET A 739 -20.24 -45.17 26.93
C MET A 739 -20.95 -44.90 28.27
N LEU A 740 -22.10 -45.54 28.52
CA LEU A 740 -22.82 -45.45 29.79
C LEU A 740 -22.08 -46.13 30.95
N ALA A 741 -21.18 -47.08 30.69
CA ALA A 741 -20.36 -47.75 31.69
C ALA A 741 -19.11 -46.94 32.09
N LEU A 742 -18.60 -46.08 31.19
CA LEU A 742 -17.38 -45.28 31.41
C LEU A 742 -17.46 -44.47 32.72
N GLU A 743 -16.36 -44.51 33.48
CA GLU A 743 -16.18 -43.68 34.66
C GLU A 743 -15.83 -42.25 34.25
N GLY A 744 -16.44 -41.26 34.91
CA GLY A 744 -16.22 -39.85 34.63
C GLY A 744 -17.36 -38.94 35.08
N ALA A 745 -17.09 -37.64 35.13
CA ALA A 745 -18.05 -36.62 35.55
C ALA A 745 -19.13 -36.29 34.49
N GLN A 746 -19.04 -36.87 33.29
CA GLN A 746 -20.00 -36.65 32.21
C GLN A 746 -21.37 -37.27 32.53
N THR A 747 -22.39 -36.41 32.56
CA THR A 747 -23.79 -36.78 32.82
C THR A 747 -24.58 -37.02 31.55
N ASP A 748 -24.22 -36.40 30.42
CA ASP A 748 -24.88 -36.55 29.13
C ASP A 748 -24.01 -37.40 28.21
N ILE A 749 -24.58 -38.47 27.63
CA ILE A 749 -23.98 -39.37 26.65
C ILE A 749 -24.69 -39.17 25.32
N GLU A 750 -23.96 -38.75 24.29
CA GLU A 750 -24.52 -38.41 22.98
C GLU A 750 -24.04 -39.38 21.89
N LYS A 751 -24.95 -39.87 21.05
CA LYS A 751 -24.66 -40.69 19.87
C LYS A 751 -25.66 -40.36 18.75
N ASN A 752 -25.16 -39.78 17.65
CA ASN A 752 -25.98 -39.34 16.52
C ASN A 752 -27.14 -38.41 16.95
N ASN A 753 -28.39 -38.87 16.85
CA ASN A 753 -29.58 -38.12 17.22
C ASN A 753 -30.13 -38.50 18.60
N LEU A 754 -29.38 -39.27 19.40
CA LEU A 754 -29.77 -39.73 20.74
C LEU A 754 -28.85 -39.11 21.79
N ARG A 755 -29.45 -38.52 22.84
CA ARG A 755 -28.76 -38.05 24.03
C ARG A 755 -29.38 -38.67 25.28
N LEU A 756 -28.55 -39.34 26.07
CA LEU A 756 -28.95 -40.00 27.31
C LEU A 756 -28.36 -39.24 28.49
N ARG A 757 -29.19 -38.77 29.41
CA ARG A 757 -28.71 -38.22 30.68
C ARG A 757 -28.70 -39.32 31.73
N ARG A 758 -27.59 -39.49 32.45
CA ARG A 758 -27.45 -40.44 33.55
C ARG A 758 -27.19 -39.75 34.89
N ASP A 759 -27.58 -40.40 35.97
CA ASP A 759 -27.26 -39.96 37.33
C ASP A 759 -25.88 -40.46 37.80
N ARG A 760 -25.51 -40.13 39.05
CA ARG A 760 -24.25 -40.60 39.68
C ARG A 760 -24.17 -42.12 39.84
N ARG A 761 -25.29 -42.85 39.76
CA ARG A 761 -25.36 -44.32 39.80
C ARG A 761 -25.28 -44.93 38.40
N LYS A 762 -24.95 -44.13 37.37
CA LYS A 762 -24.90 -44.52 35.96
C LYS A 762 -26.26 -44.99 35.41
N GLN A 763 -27.37 -44.67 36.08
CA GLN A 763 -28.72 -44.99 35.60
C GLN A 763 -29.19 -43.90 34.66
N VAL A 764 -29.79 -44.29 33.53
CA VAL A 764 -30.34 -43.33 32.55
C VAL A 764 -31.61 -42.71 33.16
N THR A 765 -31.61 -41.39 33.31
CA THR A 765 -32.70 -40.61 33.89
C THR A 765 -33.52 -39.87 32.83
N GLU A 766 -32.93 -39.52 31.69
CA GLU A 766 -33.63 -38.88 30.57
C GLU A 766 -33.13 -39.41 29.23
N VAL A 767 -34.05 -39.52 28.27
CA VAL A 767 -33.77 -39.87 26.87
C VAL A 767 -34.24 -38.72 25.99
N TRP A 768 -33.29 -37.99 25.44
CA TRP A 768 -33.48 -36.88 24.53
C TRP A 768 -33.24 -37.34 23.10
N VAL A 769 -34.14 -36.99 22.20
CA VAL A 769 -34.05 -37.34 20.79
C VAL A 769 -34.03 -36.07 19.97
N ARG A 770 -33.06 -35.95 19.05
CA ARG A 770 -33.02 -34.87 18.08
C ARG A 770 -34.03 -35.14 16.97
N TRP A 771 -34.98 -34.21 16.81
CA TRP A 771 -35.95 -34.25 15.73
C TRP A 771 -35.40 -33.54 14.49
N GLN A 772 -35.96 -33.83 13.32
CA GLN A 772 -35.49 -33.30 12.03
C GLN A 772 -36.44 -32.25 11.48
N GLU A 773 -35.87 -31.13 11.03
CA GLU A 773 -36.63 -30.12 10.31
C GLU A 773 -37.03 -30.64 8.92
N GLN A 774 -38.27 -30.37 8.52
CA GLN A 774 -38.77 -30.54 7.17
C GLN A 774 -39.30 -29.20 6.65
N GLN A 775 -39.29 -29.02 5.33
CA GLN A 775 -39.94 -27.86 4.71
C GLN A 775 -41.46 -27.91 4.90
N HIS A 776 -42.04 -29.11 4.81
CA HIS A 776 -43.44 -29.38 5.08
C HIS A 776 -43.61 -30.82 5.56
N LEU A 777 -44.72 -31.11 6.25
CA LEU A 777 -45.00 -32.44 6.79
C LEU A 777 -45.74 -33.37 5.81
N LEU A 778 -46.09 -32.92 4.61
CA LEU A 778 -46.94 -33.66 3.65
C LEU A 778 -46.47 -35.09 3.35
N PHE A 779 -45.16 -35.34 3.30
CA PHE A 779 -44.57 -36.66 3.03
C PHE A 779 -44.01 -37.36 4.27
N SER A 780 -44.25 -36.81 5.47
CA SER A 780 -43.80 -37.42 6.73
C SER A 780 -44.73 -38.57 7.12
N LYS A 781 -44.17 -39.71 7.53
CA LYS A 781 -44.92 -40.86 8.04
C LYS A 781 -45.33 -40.63 9.50
N PRO A 782 -46.35 -41.34 10.02
CA PRO A 782 -46.79 -41.25 11.43
C PRO A 782 -45.69 -41.42 12.48
N SER A 783 -44.64 -42.20 12.18
CA SER A 783 -43.51 -42.47 13.06
C SER A 783 -42.37 -41.45 12.95
N ASP A 784 -42.38 -40.60 11.93
CA ASP A 784 -41.24 -39.75 11.61
C ASP A 784 -41.14 -38.58 12.59
N ARG A 785 -39.96 -38.40 13.17
CA ARG A 785 -39.66 -37.33 14.15
C ARG A 785 -39.38 -36.02 13.45
N HIS A 786 -40.40 -35.50 12.77
CA HIS A 786 -40.31 -34.31 11.93
C HIS A 786 -40.99 -33.11 12.57
N TYR A 787 -40.45 -31.93 12.30
CA TYR A 787 -41.05 -30.64 12.65
C TYR A 787 -40.87 -29.63 11.52
N VAL A 788 -41.65 -28.55 11.54
CA VAL A 788 -41.53 -27.40 10.63
C VAL A 788 -41.31 -26.15 11.48
N VAL A 789 -40.51 -25.21 10.98
CA VAL A 789 -40.28 -23.92 11.64
C VAL A 789 -40.75 -22.78 10.76
N ASP A 790 -41.69 -21.97 11.26
CA ASP A 790 -41.89 -20.61 10.75
C ASP A 790 -40.80 -19.72 11.35
N ARG A 791 -39.81 -19.40 10.52
CA ARG A 791 -38.62 -18.65 10.91
C ARG A 791 -38.89 -17.19 11.23
N GLY A 792 -39.91 -16.60 10.60
CA GLY A 792 -40.23 -15.19 10.80
C GLY A 792 -41.09 -14.95 12.03
N GLN A 793 -41.99 -15.88 12.33
CA GLN A 793 -42.78 -15.85 13.57
C GLN A 793 -42.12 -16.58 14.74
N GLY A 794 -41.04 -17.32 14.49
CA GLY A 794 -40.39 -18.16 15.50
C GLY A 794 -41.33 -19.25 16.02
N GLN A 795 -42.15 -19.85 15.15
CA GLN A 795 -43.07 -20.92 15.53
C GLN A 795 -42.53 -22.29 15.10
N LEU A 796 -42.64 -23.27 15.98
CA LEU A 796 -42.26 -24.66 15.78
C LEU A 796 -43.53 -25.51 15.78
N LEU A 797 -43.78 -26.23 14.68
CA LEU A 797 -44.93 -27.10 14.49
C LEU A 797 -44.47 -28.55 14.37
N PHE A 798 -45.08 -29.43 15.15
CA PHE A 798 -44.88 -30.88 15.06
C PHE A 798 -45.97 -31.58 14.23
N GLY A 799 -45.77 -32.86 13.95
CA GLY A 799 -46.73 -33.71 13.26
C GLY A 799 -48.07 -33.85 13.99
N ASP A 800 -49.08 -34.27 13.23
CA ASP A 800 -50.45 -34.54 13.70
C ASP A 800 -50.72 -36.04 13.92
N GLY A 801 -49.67 -36.87 13.92
CA GLY A 801 -49.78 -38.33 14.08
C GLY A 801 -50.15 -39.06 12.80
N VAL A 802 -50.54 -38.35 11.74
CA VAL A 802 -50.67 -38.90 10.37
C VAL A 802 -49.47 -38.46 9.53
N ARG A 803 -49.14 -37.16 9.60
CA ARG A 803 -48.06 -36.48 8.89
C ARG A 803 -46.96 -36.07 9.88
N GLY A 804 -46.20 -37.07 10.32
CA GLY A 804 -45.18 -36.92 11.36
C GLY A 804 -45.70 -37.28 12.76
N LYS A 805 -44.78 -37.65 13.64
CA LYS A 805 -45.03 -38.07 15.02
C LYS A 805 -45.44 -36.88 15.89
N ILE A 806 -46.37 -37.11 16.82
CA ILE A 806 -46.69 -36.15 17.89
C ILE A 806 -45.68 -36.36 19.03
N PRO A 807 -45.05 -35.30 19.57
CA PRO A 807 -44.19 -35.42 20.74
C PRO A 807 -44.95 -36.05 21.93
N PRO A 808 -44.37 -37.01 22.67
CA PRO A 808 -45.08 -37.70 23.75
C PRO A 808 -45.66 -36.73 24.79
N SER A 809 -46.82 -37.06 25.36
CA SER A 809 -47.42 -36.23 26.41
C SER A 809 -46.48 -36.10 27.61
N GLY A 810 -46.30 -34.88 28.11
CA GLY A 810 -45.35 -34.53 29.18
C GLY A 810 -43.88 -34.43 28.73
N ALA A 811 -43.56 -34.70 27.45
CA ALA A 811 -42.21 -34.57 26.94
C ALA A 811 -41.77 -33.10 26.92
N ALA A 812 -40.62 -32.80 27.52
CA ALA A 812 -40.00 -31.48 27.44
C ALA A 812 -39.42 -31.27 26.03
N ILE A 813 -39.59 -30.07 25.50
CA ILE A 813 -39.06 -29.66 24.20
C ILE A 813 -38.00 -28.59 24.44
N LEU A 814 -36.82 -28.82 23.87
CA LEU A 814 -35.63 -28.01 24.06
C LEU A 814 -35.08 -27.59 22.70
N ALA A 815 -34.92 -26.29 22.49
CA ALA A 815 -34.05 -25.79 21.44
C ALA A 815 -32.60 -25.88 21.95
N ARG A 816 -31.98 -27.03 21.71
CA ARG A 816 -30.61 -27.33 22.13
C ARG A 816 -29.64 -26.26 21.63
N GLN A 817 -29.82 -25.84 20.38
CA GLN A 817 -29.11 -24.71 19.82
C GLN A 817 -29.96 -24.08 18.71
N TYR A 818 -30.06 -22.77 18.67
CA TYR A 818 -30.54 -22.04 17.51
C TYR A 818 -29.84 -20.70 17.37
N ARG A 819 -29.97 -20.10 16.20
CA ARG A 819 -29.39 -18.79 15.92
C ARG A 819 -30.50 -17.82 15.60
N SER A 820 -30.41 -16.62 16.15
CA SER A 820 -31.31 -15.52 15.84
C SER A 820 -30.52 -14.31 15.34
N GLY A 821 -31.13 -13.51 14.49
CA GLY A 821 -30.51 -12.32 13.93
C GLY A 821 -30.71 -12.22 12.42
N GLY A 822 -29.80 -11.48 11.80
CA GLY A 822 -29.91 -11.04 10.43
C GLY A 822 -30.91 -9.93 10.21
N GLY A 823 -31.20 -9.72 8.93
CA GLY A 823 -31.90 -8.53 8.46
C GLY A 823 -30.94 -7.49 7.88
N ARG A 824 -31.52 -6.43 7.34
CA ARG A 824 -30.77 -5.29 6.78
C ARG A 824 -30.07 -4.47 7.85
N ARG A 825 -30.55 -4.53 9.10
CA ARG A 825 -29.91 -3.88 10.26
C ARG A 825 -28.47 -4.33 10.48
N GLY A 826 -28.10 -5.52 10.02
CA GLY A 826 -26.73 -6.02 10.10
C GLY A 826 -25.79 -5.44 9.05
N ASN A 827 -26.28 -4.68 8.06
CA ASN A 827 -25.43 -4.05 7.05
C ASN A 827 -24.93 -2.69 7.56
N LEU A 828 -23.91 -2.73 8.40
CA LEU A 828 -23.25 -1.60 9.02
C LEU A 828 -22.06 -1.10 8.18
N PRO A 829 -21.79 0.21 8.16
CA PRO A 829 -20.57 0.76 7.57
C PRO A 829 -19.28 0.19 8.18
N ALA A 830 -18.15 0.39 7.49
CA ALA A 830 -16.82 0.17 8.06
C ALA A 830 -16.66 0.93 9.39
N GLN A 831 -15.81 0.42 10.28
CA GLN A 831 -15.45 1.07 11.55
C GLN A 831 -16.63 1.31 12.52
N THR A 832 -17.74 0.59 12.37
CA THR A 832 -18.92 0.74 13.24
C THR A 832 -18.92 -0.24 14.41
N ILE A 833 -18.43 -1.46 14.18
CA ILE A 833 -18.26 -2.49 15.21
C ILE A 833 -16.97 -2.16 15.96
N LYS A 834 -17.05 -1.94 17.28
CA LYS A 834 -15.89 -1.52 18.09
C LYS A 834 -15.76 -2.22 19.44
N GLN A 835 -16.82 -2.89 19.90
CA GLN A 835 -16.86 -3.46 21.23
C GLN A 835 -16.70 -4.98 21.18
N VAL A 836 -15.76 -5.52 21.95
CA VAL A 836 -15.70 -6.96 22.24
C VAL A 836 -16.64 -7.25 23.42
N VAL A 837 -17.52 -8.24 23.28
CA VAL A 837 -18.47 -8.63 24.32
C VAL A 837 -17.86 -9.76 25.16
N GLY A 838 -17.35 -9.38 26.33
CA GLY A 838 -16.63 -10.25 27.25
C GLY A 838 -15.10 -10.10 27.13
N PRO A 839 -14.34 -10.53 28.15
CA PRO A 839 -12.89 -10.38 28.14
C PRO A 839 -12.23 -11.39 27.19
N ILE A 840 -11.33 -10.90 26.33
CA ILE A 840 -10.42 -11.72 25.54
C ILE A 840 -9.01 -11.27 25.88
N GLY A 841 -8.19 -12.17 26.41
CA GLY A 841 -6.84 -11.84 26.87
C GLY A 841 -6.00 -11.23 25.75
N GLY A 842 -5.33 -10.12 26.05
CA GLY A 842 -4.38 -9.46 25.13
C GLY A 842 -5.00 -8.59 24.03
N VAL A 843 -6.31 -8.68 23.78
CA VAL A 843 -7.01 -7.86 22.78
C VAL A 843 -7.26 -6.46 23.32
N GLU A 844 -6.76 -5.45 22.61
CA GLU A 844 -6.98 -4.03 22.91
C GLU A 844 -8.21 -3.50 22.16
N GLU A 845 -8.34 -3.87 20.88
CA GLU A 845 -9.40 -3.38 20.00
C GLU A 845 -9.90 -4.48 19.08
N ALA A 846 -11.19 -4.44 18.73
CA ALA A 846 -11.75 -5.17 17.61
C ALA A 846 -12.57 -4.23 16.72
N PHE A 847 -12.35 -4.27 15.41
CA PHE A 847 -13.07 -3.42 14.47
C PHE A 847 -13.32 -4.10 13.14
N ASN A 848 -14.32 -3.62 12.38
CA ASN A 848 -14.58 -4.07 11.01
C ASN A 848 -13.92 -3.12 10.00
N PRO A 849 -12.87 -3.54 9.27
CA PRO A 849 -12.24 -2.67 8.27
C PRO A 849 -13.14 -2.39 7.08
N LEU A 850 -13.93 -3.40 6.68
CA LEU A 850 -14.88 -3.32 5.57
C LEU A 850 -16.31 -3.17 6.10
N PRO A 851 -17.24 -2.63 5.29
CA PRO A 851 -18.66 -2.71 5.58
C PRO A 851 -19.11 -4.15 5.83
N SER A 852 -20.17 -4.29 6.61
CA SER A 852 -20.86 -5.57 6.76
C SER A 852 -21.96 -5.69 5.73
N GLU A 853 -22.07 -6.87 5.14
CA GLU A 853 -22.82 -7.02 3.89
C GLU A 853 -23.61 -8.32 3.84
N GLY A 854 -24.55 -8.38 2.91
CA GLY A 854 -25.33 -9.59 2.64
C GLY A 854 -26.47 -9.84 3.63
N GLY A 855 -26.69 -8.96 4.61
CA GLY A 855 -27.86 -8.98 5.48
C GLY A 855 -29.12 -8.63 4.70
N ALA A 856 -30.18 -9.39 4.92
CA ALA A 856 -31.46 -9.20 4.23
C ALA A 856 -32.60 -9.53 5.19
N ASP A 857 -33.65 -8.71 5.19
CA ASP A 857 -34.87 -9.04 5.93
C ASP A 857 -35.59 -10.21 5.25
N ARG A 858 -36.56 -10.80 5.96
CA ARG A 858 -37.45 -11.79 5.36
C ARG A 858 -38.18 -11.18 4.17
N GLU A 859 -38.40 -11.97 3.13
CA GLU A 859 -39.20 -11.57 1.98
C GLU A 859 -40.58 -11.05 2.41
N SER A 860 -41.03 -9.96 1.80
CA SER A 860 -42.40 -9.44 2.01
C SER A 860 -43.43 -10.33 1.31
N LEU A 861 -44.67 -10.36 1.82
CA LEU A 861 -45.76 -11.10 1.17
C LEU A 861 -46.02 -10.61 -0.26
N GLU A 862 -45.77 -9.33 -0.53
CA GLU A 862 -45.86 -8.71 -1.85
C GLU A 862 -44.83 -9.29 -2.83
N ASN A 863 -43.55 -9.32 -2.44
CA ASN A 863 -42.49 -9.90 -3.26
C ASN A 863 -42.71 -11.39 -3.47
N PHE A 864 -43.18 -12.10 -2.44
CA PHE A 864 -43.53 -13.51 -2.53
C PHE A 864 -44.68 -13.78 -3.50
N ALA A 865 -45.74 -12.96 -3.46
CA ALA A 865 -46.86 -13.08 -4.39
C ALA A 865 -46.44 -12.84 -5.85
N PHE A 866 -45.38 -12.06 -6.08
CA PHE A 866 -44.78 -11.87 -7.39
C PHE A 866 -43.85 -13.04 -7.78
N ARG A 867 -42.95 -13.45 -6.89
CA ARG A 867 -41.93 -14.48 -7.14
C ARG A 867 -42.51 -15.89 -7.22
N GLY A 868 -43.43 -16.26 -6.33
CA GLY A 868 -43.96 -17.61 -6.20
C GLY A 868 -44.46 -18.21 -7.53
N PRO A 869 -45.30 -17.52 -8.31
CA PRO A 869 -45.72 -17.98 -9.64
C PRO A 869 -44.55 -18.16 -10.63
N GLN A 870 -43.51 -17.32 -10.55
CA GLN A 870 -42.33 -17.44 -11.41
C GLN A 870 -41.50 -18.67 -11.03
N THR A 871 -41.36 -18.97 -9.72
CA THR A 871 -40.71 -20.19 -9.22
C THR A 871 -41.33 -21.46 -9.82
N LEU A 872 -42.66 -21.51 -9.91
CA LEU A 872 -43.38 -22.63 -10.54
C LEU A 872 -43.13 -22.72 -12.04
N ARG A 873 -42.97 -21.57 -12.72
CA ARG A 873 -42.72 -21.51 -14.16
C ARG A 873 -41.36 -22.10 -14.53
N HIS A 874 -40.30 -21.71 -13.83
CA HIS A 874 -38.93 -22.12 -14.17
C HIS A 874 -38.48 -23.43 -13.50
N ARG A 875 -39.24 -23.93 -12.50
CA ARG A 875 -39.01 -25.25 -11.85
C ARG A 875 -37.57 -25.46 -11.35
N GLY A 876 -36.95 -24.40 -10.83
CA GLY A 876 -35.58 -24.43 -10.32
C GLY A 876 -34.48 -24.55 -11.38
N ARG A 877 -34.73 -24.16 -12.63
CA ARG A 877 -33.73 -24.10 -13.72
C ARG A 877 -33.70 -22.74 -14.40
N SER A 878 -32.52 -22.25 -14.78
CA SER A 878 -32.36 -21.01 -15.56
C SER A 878 -32.17 -21.32 -17.05
N ILE A 879 -33.28 -21.35 -17.81
CA ILE A 879 -33.23 -21.61 -19.25
C ILE A 879 -33.40 -20.29 -20.03
N GLY A 880 -34.47 -19.55 -19.77
CA GLY A 880 -34.69 -18.23 -20.37
C GLY A 880 -34.10 -17.09 -19.55
N LEU A 881 -33.85 -15.94 -20.17
CA LEU A 881 -33.33 -14.73 -19.51
C LEU A 881 -34.14 -14.34 -18.27
N LYS A 882 -35.47 -14.44 -18.36
CA LYS A 882 -36.35 -14.11 -17.24
C LYS A 882 -36.22 -15.10 -16.06
N ASP A 883 -35.74 -16.31 -16.31
CA ASP A 883 -35.46 -17.29 -15.26
C ASP A 883 -34.19 -16.91 -14.49
N TYR A 884 -33.14 -16.43 -15.17
CA TYR A 884 -31.95 -15.87 -14.51
C TYR A 884 -32.32 -14.69 -13.59
N GLU A 885 -33.16 -13.76 -14.07
CA GLU A 885 -33.65 -12.66 -13.26
C GLU A 885 -34.43 -13.15 -12.02
N THR A 886 -35.30 -14.15 -12.19
CA THR A 886 -36.12 -14.68 -11.09
C THR A 886 -35.26 -15.41 -10.06
N LEU A 887 -34.31 -16.23 -10.52
CA LEU A 887 -33.36 -16.92 -9.64
C LEU A 887 -32.46 -15.94 -8.88
N ALA A 888 -32.18 -14.75 -9.43
CA ALA A 888 -31.47 -13.71 -8.70
C ALA A 888 -32.25 -13.23 -7.47
N TYR A 889 -33.55 -13.01 -7.60
CA TYR A 889 -34.43 -12.68 -6.46
C TYR A 889 -34.53 -13.84 -5.47
N GLU A 890 -34.57 -15.09 -5.93
CA GLU A 890 -34.56 -16.28 -5.07
C GLU A 890 -33.26 -16.47 -4.29
N ALA A 891 -32.12 -16.12 -4.89
CA ALA A 891 -30.82 -16.25 -4.25
C ALA A 891 -30.70 -15.36 -3.00
N SER A 892 -31.40 -14.22 -2.97
CA SER A 892 -31.33 -13.27 -1.86
C SER A 892 -32.47 -12.24 -1.91
N ALA A 893 -33.20 -12.11 -0.80
CA ALA A 893 -34.16 -11.00 -0.58
C ALA A 893 -33.49 -9.60 -0.53
N ALA A 894 -32.15 -9.55 -0.59
CA ALA A 894 -31.40 -8.31 -0.77
C ALA A 894 -31.42 -7.80 -2.23
N VAL A 895 -31.76 -8.63 -3.22
CA VAL A 895 -31.83 -8.18 -4.62
C VAL A 895 -33.15 -7.43 -4.82
N ALA A 896 -33.08 -6.13 -5.11
CA ALA A 896 -34.25 -5.29 -5.37
C ALA A 896 -34.56 -5.20 -6.87
N PHE A 897 -33.54 -5.30 -7.70
CA PHE A 897 -33.66 -5.32 -9.15
C PHE A 897 -32.70 -6.34 -9.74
N ALA A 898 -33.14 -7.04 -10.79
CA ALA A 898 -32.34 -7.96 -11.58
C ALA A 898 -32.73 -7.89 -13.05
N ARG A 899 -31.73 -7.81 -13.93
CA ARG A 899 -31.88 -7.83 -15.40
C ARG A 899 -30.79 -8.70 -16.02
N ALA A 900 -31.19 -9.68 -16.84
CA ALA A 900 -30.25 -10.50 -17.58
C ALA A 900 -30.05 -9.93 -18.99
N ILE A 901 -28.79 -9.69 -19.36
CA ILE A 901 -28.35 -9.24 -20.67
C ILE A 901 -27.66 -10.44 -21.37
N PRO A 902 -28.21 -10.95 -22.48
CA PRO A 902 -27.59 -12.03 -23.22
C PRO A 902 -26.31 -11.55 -23.90
N THR A 903 -25.42 -12.49 -24.20
CA THR A 903 -24.20 -12.34 -24.99
C THR A 903 -23.20 -11.31 -24.45
N HIS A 904 -23.36 -10.67 -23.31
CA HIS A 904 -22.37 -9.69 -22.84
C HIS A 904 -21.37 -10.34 -21.91
N ASN A 905 -20.08 -10.21 -22.22
CA ASN A 905 -18.98 -10.60 -21.34
C ASN A 905 -18.70 -9.49 -20.29
N PRO A 906 -17.76 -9.69 -19.34
CA PRO A 906 -17.45 -8.70 -18.31
C PRO A 906 -16.90 -7.37 -18.84
N SER A 907 -16.33 -7.34 -20.06
CA SER A 907 -15.89 -6.09 -20.71
C SER A 907 -17.00 -5.38 -21.50
N GLY A 908 -18.24 -5.87 -21.43
CA GLY A 908 -19.39 -5.33 -22.16
C GLY A 908 -19.41 -5.67 -23.65
N ARG A 909 -18.50 -6.53 -24.13
CA ARG A 909 -18.50 -6.98 -25.53
C ARG A 909 -19.53 -8.08 -25.74
N SER A 910 -20.24 -8.01 -26.86
CA SER A 910 -21.21 -9.02 -27.25
C SER A 910 -20.51 -10.26 -27.84
N ILE A 911 -20.45 -11.34 -27.05
CA ILE A 911 -19.90 -12.66 -27.33
C ILE A 911 -20.97 -13.73 -27.00
N PRO A 912 -21.37 -14.59 -27.96
CA PRO A 912 -22.28 -15.71 -27.70
C PRO A 912 -21.80 -16.62 -26.56
N GLY A 913 -22.74 -17.17 -25.79
CA GLY A 913 -22.45 -18.00 -24.61
C GLY A 913 -22.41 -17.21 -23.30
N TRP A 914 -22.17 -15.91 -23.33
CA TRP A 914 -22.20 -15.12 -22.09
C TRP A 914 -23.60 -14.72 -21.63
N VAL A 915 -23.80 -14.68 -20.32
CA VAL A 915 -24.96 -14.06 -19.67
C VAL A 915 -24.47 -13.10 -18.59
N THR A 916 -24.70 -11.80 -18.78
CA THR A 916 -24.44 -10.80 -17.75
C THR A 916 -25.72 -10.49 -17.00
N LEU A 917 -25.71 -10.64 -15.68
CA LEU A 917 -26.82 -10.36 -14.79
C LEU A 917 -26.52 -9.09 -13.99
N LEU A 918 -27.20 -8.01 -14.35
CA LEU A 918 -27.19 -6.77 -13.59
C LEU A 918 -28.10 -6.90 -12.37
N ILE A 919 -27.59 -6.63 -11.18
CA ILE A 919 -28.36 -6.60 -9.94
C ILE A 919 -28.20 -5.28 -9.20
N ILE A 920 -29.26 -4.81 -8.57
CA ILE A 920 -29.22 -3.67 -7.65
C ILE A 920 -29.68 -4.17 -6.28
N PRO A 921 -28.86 -4.02 -5.23
CA PRO A 921 -29.26 -4.42 -3.89
C PRO A 921 -30.32 -3.45 -3.38
N GLN A 922 -31.16 -3.91 -2.46
CA GLN A 922 -31.96 -2.95 -1.73
C GLN A 922 -31.08 -2.09 -0.84
N SER A 923 -31.09 -0.79 -1.10
CA SER A 923 -30.39 0.22 -0.33
C SER A 923 -31.20 1.52 -0.33
N GLN A 924 -30.88 2.40 0.62
CA GLN A 924 -31.33 3.79 0.64
C GLN A 924 -30.26 4.75 0.08
N GLU A 925 -29.06 4.23 -0.20
CA GLU A 925 -27.99 5.01 -0.82
C GLU A 925 -28.44 5.55 -2.19
N PRO A 926 -28.02 6.77 -2.57
CA PRO A 926 -28.37 7.33 -3.88
C PRO A 926 -27.94 6.45 -5.06
N ARG A 927 -26.81 5.74 -4.93
CA ARG A 927 -26.23 4.85 -5.95
C ARG A 927 -25.97 3.45 -5.37
N PRO A 928 -27.01 2.62 -5.18
CA PRO A 928 -26.84 1.29 -4.59
C PRO A 928 -25.90 0.41 -5.43
N TRP A 929 -24.83 -0.13 -4.86
CA TRP A 929 -23.95 -1.05 -5.57
C TRP A 929 -23.97 -2.44 -4.94
N PRO A 930 -24.15 -3.53 -5.71
CA PRO A 930 -24.17 -4.87 -5.16
C PRO A 930 -22.78 -5.27 -4.70
N SER A 931 -22.69 -5.61 -3.42
CA SER A 931 -21.43 -6.03 -2.86
C SER A 931 -20.93 -7.35 -3.46
N PHE A 932 -19.62 -7.60 -3.35
CA PHE A 932 -19.02 -8.82 -3.88
C PHE A 932 -19.69 -10.08 -3.31
N GLY A 933 -19.92 -10.11 -1.98
CA GLY A 933 -20.59 -11.23 -1.33
C GLY A 933 -22.02 -11.48 -1.83
N LEU A 934 -22.77 -10.44 -2.20
CA LEU A 934 -24.09 -10.59 -2.82
C LEU A 934 -23.98 -11.13 -4.24
N ARG A 935 -23.07 -10.59 -5.06
CA ARG A 935 -22.86 -11.03 -6.46
C ARG A 935 -22.43 -12.49 -6.52
N GLU A 936 -21.48 -12.89 -5.69
CA GLU A 936 -21.01 -14.28 -5.61
C GLU A 936 -22.11 -15.25 -5.20
N ARG A 937 -22.96 -14.85 -4.25
CA ARG A 937 -24.09 -15.67 -3.84
C ARG A 937 -25.08 -15.88 -4.97
N VAL A 938 -25.44 -14.80 -5.65
CA VAL A 938 -26.35 -14.84 -6.81
C VAL A 938 -25.74 -15.71 -7.90
N ARG A 939 -24.45 -15.50 -8.22
CA ARG A 939 -23.70 -16.29 -9.20
C ARG A 939 -23.75 -17.78 -8.88
N LYS A 940 -23.31 -18.19 -7.69
CA LYS A 940 -23.31 -19.61 -7.26
C LYS A 940 -24.71 -20.23 -7.23
N TYR A 941 -25.72 -19.47 -6.79
CA TYR A 941 -27.10 -19.95 -6.77
C TYR A 941 -27.61 -20.25 -8.19
N ILE A 942 -27.27 -19.39 -9.14
CA ILE A 942 -27.65 -19.52 -10.55
C ILE A 942 -26.82 -20.60 -11.26
N GLU A 943 -25.49 -20.62 -11.10
CA GLU A 943 -24.60 -21.63 -11.71
C GLU A 943 -25.05 -23.05 -11.36
N ALA A 944 -25.47 -23.30 -10.11
CA ALA A 944 -26.01 -24.59 -9.67
C ALA A 944 -27.35 -25.00 -10.35
N ARG A 945 -27.97 -24.10 -11.10
CA ARG A 945 -29.30 -24.26 -11.75
C ARG A 945 -29.27 -23.95 -13.25
N ALA A 946 -28.12 -23.49 -13.77
CA ALA A 946 -27.91 -23.15 -15.16
C ALA A 946 -27.51 -24.38 -16.00
N PRO A 947 -27.56 -24.30 -17.33
CA PRO A 947 -26.99 -25.30 -18.22
C PRO A 947 -25.52 -25.56 -17.89
N ALA A 948 -25.12 -26.84 -17.90
CA ALA A 948 -23.79 -27.27 -17.45
C ALA A 948 -22.66 -26.58 -18.24
N ASP A 949 -22.82 -26.37 -19.54
CA ASP A 949 -21.80 -25.74 -20.39
C ASP A 949 -21.50 -24.29 -19.98
N LEU A 950 -22.55 -23.53 -19.63
CA LEU A 950 -22.38 -22.14 -19.16
C LEU A 950 -21.73 -22.06 -17.79
N ALA A 951 -22.13 -22.96 -16.89
CA ALA A 951 -21.58 -23.04 -15.54
C ALA A 951 -20.12 -23.49 -15.55
N ALA A 952 -19.79 -24.53 -16.33
CA ALA A 952 -18.44 -25.06 -16.45
C ALA A 952 -17.47 -24.07 -17.13
N ALA A 953 -17.96 -23.27 -18.08
CA ALA A 953 -17.18 -22.23 -18.73
C ALA A 953 -17.09 -20.90 -17.93
N HIS A 954 -17.72 -20.80 -16.75
CA HIS A 954 -17.83 -19.58 -15.95
C HIS A 954 -18.36 -18.36 -16.71
N GLN A 955 -19.31 -18.57 -17.63
CA GLN A 955 -19.85 -17.54 -18.52
C GLN A 955 -21.08 -16.80 -17.97
N ILE A 956 -21.29 -16.87 -16.65
CA ILE A 956 -22.35 -16.15 -15.93
C ILE A 956 -21.70 -15.05 -15.09
N TYR A 957 -21.80 -13.82 -15.56
CA TYR A 957 -21.23 -12.66 -14.89
C TYR A 957 -22.31 -11.92 -14.11
N VAL A 958 -22.09 -11.64 -12.82
CA VAL A 958 -23.04 -10.88 -11.99
C VAL A 958 -22.40 -9.57 -11.58
N THR A 959 -23.06 -8.44 -11.86
CA THR A 959 -22.49 -7.10 -11.62
C THR A 959 -23.56 -6.07 -11.25
N GLY A 960 -23.12 -4.87 -10.85
CA GLY A 960 -23.99 -3.70 -10.64
C GLY A 960 -24.29 -2.96 -11.96
N PRO A 961 -25.27 -2.04 -11.96
CA PRO A 961 -25.62 -1.29 -13.17
C PRO A 961 -24.64 -0.15 -13.45
N ASP A 962 -24.50 0.24 -14.71
CA ASP A 962 -23.85 1.52 -15.05
C ASP A 962 -24.84 2.67 -14.83
N TYR A 963 -24.55 3.53 -13.84
CA TYR A 963 -25.42 4.63 -13.45
C TYR A 963 -25.21 5.85 -14.35
N LEU A 964 -26.29 6.38 -14.92
CA LEU A 964 -26.28 7.65 -15.66
C LEU A 964 -26.79 8.78 -14.75
N PRO A 965 -25.89 9.64 -14.22
CA PRO A 965 -26.31 10.77 -13.39
C PRO A 965 -26.99 11.84 -14.25
N ILE A 966 -28.23 12.13 -13.92
CA ILE A 966 -29.05 13.14 -14.58
C ILE A 966 -29.32 14.26 -13.59
N GLY A 967 -28.81 15.44 -13.90
CA GLY A 967 -29.06 16.63 -13.11
C GLY A 967 -30.34 17.35 -13.53
N VAL A 968 -30.78 18.27 -12.68
CA VAL A 968 -31.98 19.09 -12.89
C VAL A 968 -31.63 20.53 -12.53
N THR A 969 -31.99 21.48 -13.38
CA THR A 969 -31.98 22.91 -13.03
C THR A 969 -33.41 23.43 -13.02
N ALA A 970 -33.81 24.13 -11.96
CA ALA A 970 -35.16 24.69 -11.87
C ALA A 970 -35.19 26.04 -11.15
N THR A 971 -36.00 26.98 -11.66
CA THR A 971 -36.33 28.24 -10.98
C THR A 971 -37.76 28.14 -10.44
N ILE A 972 -37.89 28.03 -9.12
CA ILE A 972 -39.13 27.76 -8.39
C ILE A 972 -39.71 29.09 -7.86
N VAL A 973 -41.01 29.29 -8.08
CA VAL A 973 -41.76 30.39 -7.48
C VAL A 973 -42.68 29.84 -6.39
N PRO A 974 -42.47 30.20 -5.12
CA PRO A 974 -43.30 29.73 -4.00
C PRO A 974 -44.60 30.53 -3.88
N ILE A 975 -45.67 29.89 -3.40
CA ILE A 975 -46.95 30.53 -3.06
C ILE A 975 -46.75 31.54 -1.92
N ASP A 976 -45.99 31.16 -0.89
CA ASP A 976 -45.57 32.03 0.21
C ASP A 976 -44.03 32.14 0.24
N PRO A 977 -43.47 33.34 0.01
CA PRO A 977 -42.03 33.58 0.10
C PRO A 977 -41.41 33.21 1.46
N ALA A 978 -42.18 33.18 2.55
CA ALA A 978 -41.68 32.78 3.87
C ALA A 978 -41.34 31.27 3.95
N GLU A 979 -41.97 30.44 3.13
CA GLU A 979 -41.71 28.99 3.07
C GLU A 979 -40.62 28.61 2.04
N ALA A 980 -39.99 29.58 1.37
CA ALA A 980 -39.14 29.34 0.20
C ALA A 980 -38.02 28.31 0.47
N GLY A 981 -37.31 28.41 1.60
CA GLY A 981 -36.26 27.45 1.96
C GLY A 981 -36.80 26.05 2.26
N ALA A 982 -37.97 25.93 2.88
CA ALA A 982 -38.62 24.63 3.12
C ALA A 982 -39.18 24.01 1.83
N ILE A 983 -39.59 24.83 0.86
CA ILE A 983 -40.01 24.39 -0.48
C ILE A 983 -38.80 23.90 -1.27
N GLU A 984 -37.69 24.63 -1.23
CA GLU A 984 -36.43 24.22 -1.87
C GLU A 984 -35.95 22.87 -1.34
N GLN A 985 -35.92 22.68 -0.02
CA GLN A 985 -35.55 21.39 0.57
C GLN A 985 -36.50 20.26 0.14
N ARG A 986 -37.83 20.48 0.16
CA ARG A 986 -38.81 19.49 -0.31
C ARG A 986 -38.65 19.18 -1.79
N ALA A 987 -38.30 20.17 -2.62
CA ALA A 987 -38.05 20.00 -4.04
C ALA A 987 -36.78 19.18 -4.29
N GLN A 988 -35.71 19.48 -3.57
CA GLN A 988 -34.48 18.70 -3.60
C GLN A 988 -34.76 17.22 -3.27
N GLU A 989 -35.41 16.96 -2.14
CA GLU A 989 -35.76 15.61 -1.68
C GLU A 989 -36.68 14.89 -2.68
N ALA A 990 -37.68 15.58 -3.24
CA ALA A 990 -38.61 14.99 -4.22
C ALA A 990 -37.92 14.63 -5.53
N LEU A 991 -36.96 15.44 -5.99
CA LEU A 991 -36.17 15.17 -7.20
C LEU A 991 -35.17 14.04 -6.99
N GLU A 992 -34.49 14.01 -5.83
CA GLU A 992 -33.61 12.90 -5.45
C GLU A 992 -34.39 11.58 -5.36
N ASP A 993 -35.58 11.60 -4.74
CA ASP A 993 -36.47 10.44 -4.67
C ASP A 993 -36.95 10.00 -6.05
N PHE A 994 -37.35 10.96 -6.91
CA PHE A 994 -37.80 10.68 -8.26
C PHE A 994 -36.69 10.11 -9.16
N LEU A 995 -35.45 10.55 -9.00
CA LEU A 995 -34.31 10.06 -9.77
C LEU A 995 -33.64 8.82 -9.13
N HIS A 996 -34.08 8.39 -7.94
CA HIS A 996 -33.55 7.21 -7.29
C HIS A 996 -33.87 5.93 -8.09
N PRO A 997 -32.88 5.05 -8.36
CA PRO A 997 -33.05 3.91 -9.28
C PRO A 997 -34.13 2.91 -8.85
N LEU A 998 -34.31 2.68 -7.55
CA LEU A 998 -35.25 1.66 -7.02
C LEU A 998 -36.66 2.16 -6.68
N ARG A 999 -36.83 3.45 -6.38
CA ARG A 999 -38.10 4.00 -5.84
C ARG A 999 -38.66 5.14 -6.68
N GLY A 1000 -37.82 5.76 -7.51
CA GLY A 1000 -38.18 6.83 -8.41
C GLY A 1000 -38.92 6.37 -9.67
N GLY A 1001 -38.77 7.18 -10.72
CA GLY A 1001 -39.44 7.01 -12.00
C GLY A 1001 -40.90 7.44 -11.98
N PRO A 1002 -41.56 7.58 -13.14
CA PRO A 1002 -42.92 8.12 -13.23
C PRO A 1002 -43.97 7.30 -12.48
N GLU A 1003 -43.77 5.98 -12.41
CA GLU A 1003 -44.66 5.07 -11.68
C GLU A 1003 -44.33 4.96 -10.19
N ARG A 1004 -43.24 5.57 -9.72
CA ARG A 1004 -42.69 5.40 -8.34
C ARG A 1004 -42.40 3.94 -7.97
N ARG A 1005 -41.80 3.21 -8.91
CA ARG A 1005 -41.45 1.78 -8.77
C ARG A 1005 -40.02 1.48 -9.23
N GLY A 1006 -39.19 2.52 -9.27
CA GLY A 1006 -37.85 2.49 -9.82
C GLY A 1006 -37.81 2.76 -11.33
N TRP A 1007 -36.62 3.14 -11.80
CA TRP A 1007 -36.33 3.37 -13.20
C TRP A 1007 -36.15 2.05 -13.95
N ALA A 1008 -36.81 1.92 -15.11
CA ALA A 1008 -36.52 0.81 -16.01
C ALA A 1008 -35.18 1.04 -16.71
N LEU A 1009 -34.41 -0.03 -16.89
CA LEU A 1009 -33.15 -0.01 -17.63
C LEU A 1009 -33.38 0.55 -19.04
N GLY A 1010 -32.56 1.51 -19.47
CA GLY A 1010 -32.66 2.17 -20.77
C GLY A 1010 -33.86 3.11 -20.96
N ARG A 1011 -34.63 3.45 -19.92
CA ARG A 1011 -35.73 4.42 -20.07
C ARG A 1011 -35.19 5.86 -20.10
N ASP A 1012 -35.49 6.56 -21.19
CA ASP A 1012 -35.26 8.01 -21.33
C ASP A 1012 -35.89 8.83 -20.19
N VAL A 1013 -35.24 9.94 -19.82
CA VAL A 1013 -35.77 10.95 -18.89
C VAL A 1013 -36.29 12.13 -19.68
N PHE A 1014 -37.54 12.53 -19.42
CA PHE A 1014 -38.16 13.69 -20.07
C PHE A 1014 -38.28 14.86 -19.08
N VAL A 1015 -38.17 16.09 -19.59
CA VAL A 1015 -38.41 17.31 -18.79
C VAL A 1015 -39.82 17.29 -18.19
N SER A 1016 -40.81 16.78 -18.93
CA SER A 1016 -42.19 16.63 -18.45
C SER A 1016 -42.33 15.67 -17.27
N ASP A 1017 -41.49 14.63 -17.18
CA ASP A 1017 -41.48 13.74 -16.02
C ASP A 1017 -41.09 14.53 -14.75
N VAL A 1018 -40.07 15.38 -14.86
CA VAL A 1018 -39.58 16.23 -13.76
C VAL A 1018 -40.59 17.34 -13.44
N ALA A 1019 -41.19 17.96 -14.45
CA ALA A 1019 -42.24 18.97 -14.25
C ALA A 1019 -43.41 18.42 -13.42
N ALA A 1020 -43.85 17.19 -13.70
CA ALA A 1020 -44.91 16.53 -12.95
C ALA A 1020 -44.56 16.23 -11.49
N VAL A 1021 -43.26 16.09 -11.17
CA VAL A 1021 -42.79 15.98 -9.78
C VAL A 1021 -42.87 17.34 -9.10
N MET A 1022 -42.38 18.38 -9.76
CA MET A 1022 -42.34 19.75 -9.23
C MET A 1022 -43.74 20.29 -8.93
N GLU A 1023 -44.70 20.05 -9.83
CA GLU A 1023 -46.10 20.48 -9.67
C GLU A 1023 -46.80 19.85 -8.45
N ARG A 1024 -46.33 18.68 -7.99
CA ARG A 1024 -46.91 17.99 -6.83
C ARG A 1024 -46.34 18.45 -5.49
N ILE A 1025 -45.32 19.32 -5.49
CA ILE A 1025 -44.70 19.81 -4.26
C ILE A 1025 -45.63 20.85 -3.63
N PRO A 1026 -46.13 20.62 -2.40
CA PRO A 1026 -47.01 21.59 -1.76
C PRO A 1026 -46.29 22.92 -1.55
N GLY A 1027 -46.92 24.04 -1.89
CA GLY A 1027 -46.33 25.38 -1.73
C GLY A 1027 -45.61 25.93 -2.96
N VAL A 1028 -45.39 25.12 -4.00
CA VAL A 1028 -44.96 25.63 -5.32
C VAL A 1028 -46.17 26.26 -6.04
N ASP A 1029 -46.02 27.49 -6.53
CA ASP A 1029 -47.02 28.15 -7.37
C ASP A 1029 -46.80 27.75 -8.84
N TYR A 1030 -45.60 28.03 -9.36
CA TYR A 1030 -45.16 27.56 -10.68
C TYR A 1030 -43.63 27.45 -10.75
N VAL A 1031 -43.15 26.79 -11.81
CA VAL A 1031 -41.72 26.70 -12.16
C VAL A 1031 -41.48 27.55 -13.40
N GLU A 1032 -40.63 28.57 -13.30
CA GLU A 1032 -40.36 29.52 -14.40
C GLU A 1032 -39.42 28.92 -15.45
N GLU A 1033 -38.36 28.24 -15.00
CA GLU A 1033 -37.38 27.58 -15.85
C GLU A 1033 -37.16 26.16 -15.34
N LEU A 1034 -37.12 25.18 -16.25
CA LEU A 1034 -36.83 23.79 -15.93
C LEU A 1034 -35.98 23.17 -17.05
N GLY A 1035 -34.91 22.48 -16.67
CA GLY A 1035 -34.04 21.81 -17.61
C GLY A 1035 -33.36 20.58 -17.01
N LEU A 1036 -32.97 19.65 -17.89
CA LEU A 1036 -32.16 18.50 -17.51
C LEU A 1036 -30.68 18.79 -17.78
N LEU A 1037 -29.81 18.29 -16.91
CA LEU A 1037 -28.35 18.43 -17.03
C LEU A 1037 -27.72 17.05 -17.26
N LEU A 1038 -26.78 16.97 -18.18
CA LEU A 1038 -25.91 15.80 -18.35
C LEU A 1038 -24.46 16.29 -18.33
N ARG A 1039 -23.67 15.82 -17.35
CA ARG A 1039 -22.29 16.29 -17.10
C ARG A 1039 -22.19 17.82 -16.99
N GLY A 1040 -23.16 18.44 -16.31
CA GLY A 1040 -23.24 19.90 -16.12
C GLY A 1040 -23.78 20.70 -17.31
N GLY A 1041 -23.93 20.07 -18.49
CA GLY A 1041 -24.48 20.74 -19.68
C GLY A 1041 -26.00 20.61 -19.76
N LEU A 1042 -26.69 21.72 -20.04
CA LEU A 1042 -28.12 21.76 -20.30
C LEU A 1042 -28.48 20.91 -21.53
N GLN A 1043 -29.48 20.05 -21.37
CA GLN A 1043 -29.99 19.16 -22.42
C GLN A 1043 -31.36 19.66 -22.91
N GLY A 1044 -31.81 19.12 -24.05
CA GLY A 1044 -33.15 19.40 -24.58
C GLY A 1044 -34.27 18.73 -23.75
N GLU A 1045 -35.43 18.53 -24.37
CA GLU A 1045 -36.63 17.98 -23.68
C GLU A 1045 -36.46 16.55 -23.13
N ARG A 1046 -35.40 15.84 -23.52
CA ARG A 1046 -35.09 14.49 -23.04
C ARG A 1046 -33.60 14.21 -22.96
N ILE A 1047 -33.24 13.30 -22.06
CA ILE A 1047 -31.93 12.63 -22.03
C ILE A 1047 -32.15 11.17 -22.44
N ARG A 1048 -31.41 10.73 -23.47
CA ARG A 1048 -31.42 9.33 -23.92
C ARG A 1048 -30.59 8.47 -22.99
N VAL A 1049 -31.14 7.32 -22.60
CA VAL A 1049 -30.47 6.36 -21.72
C VAL A 1049 -30.16 5.09 -22.51
N ALA A 1050 -28.92 4.60 -22.43
CA ALA A 1050 -28.53 3.36 -23.11
C ALA A 1050 -29.21 2.13 -22.46
N GLU A 1051 -29.45 1.07 -23.24
CA GLU A 1051 -30.20 -0.12 -22.81
C GLU A 1051 -29.60 -0.87 -21.61
N ASP A 1052 -28.33 -0.65 -21.32
CA ASP A 1052 -27.56 -1.23 -20.22
C ASP A 1052 -27.40 -0.28 -19.01
N ARG A 1053 -27.94 0.94 -19.09
CA ARG A 1053 -27.81 1.98 -18.07
C ARG A 1053 -29.09 2.23 -17.29
N ILE A 1054 -28.93 2.68 -16.05
CA ILE A 1054 -30.01 3.11 -15.18
C ILE A 1054 -29.81 4.55 -14.69
N VAL A 1055 -30.89 5.29 -14.56
CA VAL A 1055 -30.89 6.69 -14.12
C VAL A 1055 -30.56 6.79 -12.63
N VAL A 1056 -29.81 7.82 -12.27
CA VAL A 1056 -29.63 8.28 -10.89
C VAL A 1056 -29.60 9.80 -10.80
N ALA A 1057 -29.85 10.35 -9.61
CA ALA A 1057 -29.68 11.77 -9.35
C ALA A 1057 -28.24 12.23 -9.66
N GLY A 1058 -28.14 13.25 -10.52
CA GLY A 1058 -26.95 14.03 -10.76
C GLY A 1058 -26.97 15.33 -9.96
N GLU A 1059 -26.42 16.39 -10.54
CA GLU A 1059 -26.41 17.72 -9.91
C GLU A 1059 -27.80 18.35 -9.97
N ILE A 1060 -28.34 18.77 -8.83
CA ILE A 1060 -29.64 19.45 -8.75
C ILE A 1060 -29.38 20.91 -8.36
N GLN A 1061 -29.76 21.82 -9.24
CA GLN A 1061 -29.59 23.27 -9.10
C GLN A 1061 -30.96 23.93 -8.99
N LEU A 1062 -31.34 24.33 -7.78
CA LEU A 1062 -32.61 25.01 -7.53
C LEU A 1062 -32.35 26.49 -7.29
N LYS A 1063 -33.18 27.34 -7.88
CA LYS A 1063 -33.22 28.78 -7.64
C LYS A 1063 -34.61 29.17 -7.18
N LEU A 1064 -34.68 30.08 -6.23
CA LEU A 1064 -35.93 30.63 -5.74
C LEU A 1064 -36.13 32.05 -6.29
N LYS A 1065 -37.33 32.34 -6.78
CA LYS A 1065 -37.71 33.69 -7.22
C LYS A 1065 -39.01 34.10 -6.55
N ALA A 1066 -39.06 35.33 -6.03
CA ALA A 1066 -40.29 35.89 -5.50
C ALA A 1066 -41.29 36.14 -6.65
N GLY A 1067 -42.52 35.65 -6.52
CA GLY A 1067 -43.55 35.87 -7.52
C GLY A 1067 -43.93 37.35 -7.61
N GLU A 1068 -43.87 37.93 -8.81
CA GLU A 1068 -44.46 39.24 -9.05
C GLU A 1068 -45.98 39.09 -9.03
N ARG A 1069 -46.64 39.53 -7.96
CA ARG A 1069 -48.11 39.69 -7.95
C ARG A 1069 -48.50 40.71 -9.03
N GLN A 1070 -48.77 40.26 -10.25
CA GLN A 1070 -49.62 41.01 -11.17
C GLN A 1070 -51.01 41.06 -10.54
N ARG A 1071 -51.30 42.18 -9.86
CA ARG A 1071 -52.66 42.59 -9.51
C ARG A 1071 -53.43 42.79 -10.82
N TYR A 1072 -54.03 41.74 -11.35
CA TYR A 1072 -55.17 41.89 -12.25
C TYR A 1072 -56.34 42.38 -11.39
N ALA A 1073 -56.47 43.71 -11.33
CA ALA A 1073 -57.69 44.35 -10.92
C ALA A 1073 -58.84 43.78 -11.75
N SER A 1074 -59.88 43.35 -11.03
CA SER A 1074 -61.20 42.99 -11.52
C SER A 1074 -61.63 43.85 -12.72
N THR A 1075 -61.70 43.25 -13.91
CA THR A 1075 -62.58 43.76 -14.96
C THR A 1075 -63.65 42.71 -15.21
N ILE A 1076 -64.86 43.07 -14.81
CA ILE A 1076 -66.12 42.41 -15.06
C ILE A 1076 -66.29 42.19 -16.57
N ALA A 1077 -66.45 40.94 -17.02
CA ALA A 1077 -67.17 40.63 -18.25
C ALA A 1077 -67.79 39.22 -18.22
N LYS A 1078 -69.06 39.18 -18.60
CA LYS A 1078 -70.10 38.13 -18.54
C LYS A 1078 -69.75 36.74 -19.13
N PRO A 1079 -70.51 35.69 -18.75
CA PRO A 1079 -70.25 34.32 -19.16
C PRO A 1079 -70.69 34.05 -20.62
N ARG A 1080 -69.93 33.19 -21.29
CA ARG A 1080 -70.40 32.32 -22.37
C ARG A 1080 -69.79 30.93 -22.20
#